data_AF-J3FVW6-F1
#
_entry.id   AF-J3FVW6-F1
#
_cell.length_a   1.000
_cell.length_b   1.000
_cell.length_c   1.000
_cell.angle_alpha   90.00
_cell.angle_beta   90.00
_cell.angle_gamma   90.00
#
_symmetry.space_group_name_H-M   'P 1'
#
loop_
_entity.id
_entity.type
_entity.pdbx_description
1 polymer ?
#
loop_
_entity_poly.entity_id
_entity_poly.type
_entity_poly.pdbx_seq_one_letter_code
_entity_poly.pdbx_strand_id
1 'polypeptide(L)'
;MAREKDAPDDHSMPPHGRRGMTAATVHINRRVLIVDDSPAIHGDFAKILCPVIPGDDGLGETESLLFGTPSVQQSQHFELDSAFQGREALEKLQAALAQNRPYAMAFIDMRMPPGWDGLETIERLWQIDPKLQVALCTAYSDYSWEDIDRRLALNDRLLILKKPFDAIEIRQMASALTVKWQMTEDAELKMTLLEAAVQERTRELSDANMIVQNSPTILYRLRGEPSFALMYISHNITRYGHVAADLVGSPDWAQALIHPDDQANVDAAMARVLDRHASGASIEFRMRTGQGTWRWVENRYIPVRDQDGRLLEVEGIILDITERRLAEEKLALLARSDGLTGLANRATLIERLHQAFAAARRGAMPFAVFYLDLDHFKRINDTLGHPVGDLLLQEVARRIKFGVRESDVVARLGGDEFAILQLDVSDPTQSATMAANIRDTLLAPYHLAGNALHISVSIGISSYSDLSLDADALLGQADMALYRAKEMGRNQYHFHSEEISREVAERMTLVSELMTALESNELMLRYAPEIDLHSGRILGMEAQVLWQHPRRGLLAAADFVPIAEKTGAIIPLGRWVLDHACQQMHLWRNEGVAPPVMAIKLSLAQLKSGPELIYNVLRTTARWELAPWELRFDVTEATLAQTKWTHNDALPRLRELGVAIAIDDFGTEYSSFDYLKTYRVNHLKLAQSFVDSAAHDVAGANALRAIVNFARDLGIGIIAEGQPSPEQPRAPSAAAALPSARGLYFSAAVSAEQAGHLLKDSSLLAPKEDEA
;
A
#
# COMPACT_ATOMS: atom_id res chain seq x y z
N MET A 1 -13.27 3.68 31.63
CA MET A 1 -14.10 4.90 31.45
C MET A 1 -14.79 4.76 30.11
N ALA A 2 -16.08 4.47 30.15
CA ALA A 2 -16.96 4.37 29.00
C ALA A 2 -17.22 5.77 28.39
N ARG A 3 -17.35 5.84 27.07
CA ARG A 3 -18.21 6.81 26.37
C ARG A 3 -18.65 6.22 25.03
N GLU A 4 -19.95 5.92 24.99
CA GLU A 4 -20.79 5.65 23.82
C GLU A 4 -20.94 6.85 22.89
N LYS A 5 -21.56 6.58 21.73
CA LYS A 5 -22.20 7.44 20.70
C LYS A 5 -21.46 7.40 19.35
N ASP A 6 -22.09 7.21 18.20
CA ASP A 6 -23.49 6.99 17.80
C ASP A 6 -23.44 6.29 16.42
N ALA A 7 -24.34 5.33 16.17
CA ALA A 7 -24.58 4.72 14.86
C ALA A 7 -25.74 5.46 14.14
N PRO A 8 -25.74 5.59 12.80
CA PRO A 8 -26.78 6.33 12.09
C PRO A 8 -28.02 5.47 11.81
N ASP A 9 -29.18 6.11 11.98
CA ASP A 9 -30.53 5.57 11.86
C ASP A 9 -30.90 5.07 10.46
N ASP A 10 -31.63 3.95 10.48
CA ASP A 10 -32.27 3.24 9.39
C ASP A 10 -33.56 3.97 8.97
N HIS A 11 -33.54 4.62 7.80
CA HIS A 11 -34.71 5.25 7.20
C HIS A 11 -35.68 4.18 6.67
N SER A 12 -36.57 3.75 7.56
CA SER A 12 -37.79 3.01 7.23
C SER A 12 -38.69 3.81 6.30
N MET A 13 -38.78 3.35 5.06
CA MET A 13 -39.79 3.75 4.07
C MET A 13 -41.20 3.41 4.60
N PRO A 14 -42.21 4.30 4.47
CA PRO A 14 -43.57 4.00 4.89
C PRO A 14 -44.22 2.99 3.93
N PRO A 15 -45.09 2.08 4.42
CA PRO A 15 -45.72 1.09 3.58
C PRO A 15 -46.76 1.75 2.67
N HIS A 16 -46.60 1.59 1.37
CA HIS A 16 -47.64 1.89 0.38
C HIS A 16 -48.86 0.99 0.62
N GLY A 17 -49.82 1.51 1.38
CA GLY A 17 -51.13 0.91 1.53
C GLY A 17 -51.82 0.84 0.17
N ARG A 18 -51.98 -0.38 -0.37
CA ARG A 18 -52.97 -0.70 -1.40
C ARG A 18 -54.35 -0.34 -0.85
N ARG A 19 -54.82 0.88 -1.09
CA ARG A 19 -56.24 1.22 -0.99
C ARG A 19 -56.95 0.44 -2.09
N GLY A 20 -57.71 -0.58 -1.69
CA GLY A 20 -58.69 -1.20 -2.58
C GLY A 20 -59.60 -0.12 -3.15
N MET A 21 -59.68 -0.06 -4.48
CA MET A 21 -60.71 0.69 -5.19
C MET A 21 -62.05 0.03 -4.86
N THR A 22 -62.68 0.48 -3.77
CA THR A 22 -64.14 0.38 -3.64
C THR A 22 -64.74 1.18 -4.78
N ALA A 23 -65.58 0.54 -5.59
CA ALA A 23 -66.30 1.17 -6.70
C ALA A 23 -67.11 2.35 -6.16
N ALA A 24 -66.57 3.57 -6.30
CA ALA A 24 -67.27 4.79 -5.98
C ALA A 24 -68.42 4.93 -6.98
N THR A 25 -69.65 4.89 -6.48
CA THR A 25 -70.85 5.24 -7.25
C THR A 25 -70.64 6.64 -7.82
N VAL A 26 -70.55 6.74 -9.15
CA VAL A 26 -70.40 8.00 -9.88
C VAL A 26 -71.61 8.87 -9.57
N HIS A 27 -71.43 9.86 -8.70
CA HIS A 27 -72.46 10.87 -8.45
C HIS A 27 -72.51 11.81 -9.66
N ILE A 28 -73.53 11.65 -10.51
CA ILE A 28 -73.76 12.54 -11.65
C ILE A 28 -74.07 13.94 -11.10
N ASN A 29 -73.32 14.95 -11.54
CA ASN A 29 -73.64 16.34 -11.23
C ASN A 29 -74.99 16.75 -11.83
N ARG A 30 -76.01 16.91 -10.97
CA ARG A 30 -77.38 17.32 -11.36
C ARG A 30 -77.74 18.74 -10.91
N ARG A 31 -76.74 19.62 -10.75
CA ARG A 31 -76.97 21.04 -10.47
C ARG A 31 -77.40 21.76 -11.73
N VAL A 32 -78.55 22.41 -11.67
CA VAL A 32 -79.18 23.12 -12.79
C VAL A 32 -79.48 24.55 -12.38
N LEU A 33 -79.01 25.50 -13.19
CA LEU A 33 -79.29 26.93 -13.01
C LEU A 33 -80.47 27.35 -13.88
N ILE A 34 -81.52 27.93 -13.29
CA ILE A 34 -82.66 28.47 -14.04
C ILE A 34 -82.51 29.98 -14.11
N VAL A 35 -82.62 30.55 -15.31
CA VAL A 35 -82.50 31.98 -15.58
C VAL A 35 -83.73 32.46 -16.34
N ASP A 36 -84.68 33.09 -15.66
CA ASP A 36 -85.92 33.64 -16.24
C ASP A 36 -86.37 34.85 -15.40
N ASP A 37 -86.96 35.88 -15.99
CA ASP A 37 -87.38 37.08 -15.25
C ASP A 37 -88.71 36.90 -14.50
N SER A 38 -89.43 35.81 -14.75
CA SER A 38 -90.73 35.51 -14.19
C SER A 38 -90.66 34.48 -13.05
N PRO A 39 -91.00 34.86 -11.79
CA PRO A 39 -91.00 33.95 -10.65
C PRO A 39 -91.92 32.72 -10.81
N ALA A 40 -92.97 32.82 -11.63
CA ALA A 40 -93.86 31.71 -11.92
C ALA A 40 -93.14 30.57 -12.68
N ILE A 41 -92.24 30.91 -13.62
CA ILE A 41 -91.50 29.94 -14.43
C ILE A 41 -90.53 29.14 -13.55
N HIS A 42 -89.84 29.79 -12.62
CA HIS A 42 -89.00 29.10 -11.63
C HIS A 42 -89.80 28.08 -10.81
N GLY A 43 -91.00 28.44 -10.38
CA GLY A 43 -91.91 27.54 -9.66
C GLY A 43 -92.33 26.33 -10.49
N ASP A 44 -92.51 26.50 -11.80
CA ASP A 44 -92.88 25.40 -12.70
C ASP A 44 -91.70 24.47 -13.00
N PHE A 45 -90.50 25.00 -13.23
CA PHE A 45 -89.29 24.16 -13.32
C PHE A 45 -89.04 23.38 -12.02
N ALA A 46 -89.25 24.00 -10.85
CA ALA A 46 -89.13 23.32 -9.56
C ALA A 46 -90.13 22.16 -9.42
N LYS A 47 -91.40 22.33 -9.83
CA LYS A 47 -92.39 21.24 -9.85
C LYS A 47 -91.99 20.10 -10.78
N ILE A 48 -91.40 20.43 -11.94
CA ILE A 48 -91.06 19.46 -12.99
C ILE A 48 -89.80 18.65 -12.65
N LEU A 49 -88.75 19.33 -12.17
CA LEU A 49 -87.42 18.77 -11.91
C LEU A 49 -87.23 18.32 -10.46
N CYS A 50 -88.01 18.84 -9.52
CA CYS A 50 -88.04 18.44 -8.11
C CYS A 50 -89.46 18.08 -7.66
N PRO A 51 -90.10 17.03 -8.23
CA PRO A 51 -91.46 16.66 -7.83
C PRO A 51 -91.50 16.29 -6.33
N VAL A 52 -92.24 17.10 -5.55
CA VAL A 52 -92.52 16.84 -4.13
C VAL A 52 -93.46 15.63 -4.06
N ILE A 53 -92.99 14.52 -3.47
CA ILE A 53 -93.84 13.38 -3.12
C ILE A 53 -94.66 13.81 -1.88
N PRO A 54 -95.99 14.02 -1.97
CA PRO A 54 -96.79 14.32 -0.79
C PRO A 54 -96.94 13.06 0.04
N GLY A 55 -96.66 13.14 1.34
CA GLY A 55 -97.24 12.28 2.37
C GLY A 55 -96.99 10.78 2.23
N ASP A 56 -95.99 10.32 2.97
CA ASP A 56 -95.82 8.93 3.41
C ASP A 56 -97.03 8.46 4.23
N ASP A 57 -98.12 8.06 3.57
CA ASP A 57 -99.22 7.31 4.17
C ASP A 57 -99.47 6.01 3.36
N GLY A 58 -98.70 4.98 3.69
CA GLY A 58 -99.16 3.58 3.74
C GLY A 58 -99.29 2.77 2.43
N LEU A 59 -99.10 3.35 1.24
CA LEU A 59 -99.22 2.60 -0.03
C LEU A 59 -97.90 1.96 -0.52
N GLY A 60 -96.73 2.47 -0.10
CA GLY A 60 -95.43 1.89 -0.46
C GLY A 60 -95.13 0.55 0.21
N GLU A 61 -95.62 0.36 1.44
CA GLU A 61 -95.43 -0.91 2.18
C GLU A 61 -96.32 -2.04 1.62
N THR A 62 -97.52 -1.72 1.12
CA THR A 62 -98.45 -2.72 0.57
C THR A 62 -97.97 -3.24 -0.79
N GLU A 63 -97.36 -2.39 -1.63
CA GLU A 63 -96.81 -2.80 -2.92
C GLU A 63 -95.54 -3.66 -2.76
N SER A 64 -94.70 -3.36 -1.76
CA SER A 64 -93.48 -4.12 -1.46
C SER A 64 -93.75 -5.53 -0.87
N LEU A 65 -94.89 -5.70 -0.19
CA LEU A 65 -95.36 -7.00 0.33
C LEU A 65 -96.06 -7.87 -0.73
N LEU A 66 -96.64 -7.27 -1.78
CA LEU A 66 -97.41 -7.98 -2.81
C LEU A 66 -96.58 -8.39 -4.04
N PHE A 67 -95.56 -7.61 -4.44
CA PHE A 67 -94.87 -7.82 -5.73
C PHE A 67 -93.35 -8.05 -5.65
N GLY A 68 -92.75 -8.10 -4.46
CA GLY A 68 -91.41 -8.66 -4.29
C GLY A 68 -90.32 -8.02 -5.14
N THR A 69 -90.31 -6.69 -5.25
CA THR A 69 -89.13 -5.82 -5.49
C THR A 69 -89.67 -4.39 -5.58
N PRO A 70 -89.14 -3.42 -4.80
CA PRO A 70 -89.48 -2.03 -5.06
C PRO A 70 -88.96 -1.69 -6.45
N SER A 71 -89.85 -1.29 -7.37
CA SER A 71 -89.40 -0.53 -8.52
C SER A 71 -88.84 0.77 -7.96
N VAL A 72 -87.52 0.84 -7.81
CA VAL A 72 -86.84 2.10 -7.49
C VAL A 72 -86.94 2.93 -8.76
N GLN A 73 -88.09 3.59 -8.96
CA GLN A 73 -88.08 4.86 -9.66
C GLN A 73 -87.14 5.75 -8.84
N GLN A 74 -85.84 5.73 -9.19
CA GLN A 74 -84.90 6.74 -8.73
C GLN A 74 -85.45 8.05 -9.28
N SER A 75 -86.25 8.73 -8.47
CA SER A 75 -86.63 10.11 -8.68
C SER A 75 -85.32 10.88 -8.81
N GLN A 76 -84.98 11.24 -10.05
CA GLN A 76 -83.75 11.95 -10.34
C GLN A 76 -83.88 13.34 -9.75
N HIS A 77 -83.31 13.54 -8.56
CA HIS A 77 -83.36 14.83 -7.89
C HIS A 77 -82.33 15.75 -8.55
N PHE A 78 -82.82 16.84 -9.12
CA PHE A 78 -81.99 17.96 -9.57
C PHE A 78 -81.84 18.96 -8.42
N GLU A 79 -80.67 19.57 -8.31
CA GLU A 79 -80.45 20.70 -7.40
C GLU A 79 -80.61 21.98 -8.22
N LEU A 80 -81.59 22.82 -7.87
CA LEU A 80 -81.95 23.99 -8.66
C LEU A 80 -81.54 25.27 -7.97
N ASP A 81 -80.83 26.12 -8.70
CA ASP A 81 -80.62 27.51 -8.32
C ASP A 81 -81.33 28.42 -9.31
N SER A 82 -81.92 29.51 -8.80
CA SER A 82 -82.73 30.44 -9.60
C SER A 82 -82.04 31.78 -9.70
N ALA A 83 -81.90 32.33 -10.90
CA ALA A 83 -81.45 33.70 -11.15
C ALA A 83 -82.51 34.43 -11.98
N PHE A 84 -82.82 35.68 -11.62
CA PHE A 84 -83.91 36.42 -12.26
C PHE A 84 -83.44 37.29 -13.44
N GLN A 85 -82.12 37.38 -13.63
CA GLN A 85 -81.47 38.16 -14.69
C GLN A 85 -80.12 37.52 -15.06
N GLY A 86 -79.65 37.75 -16.30
CA GLY A 86 -78.40 37.18 -16.80
C GLY A 86 -77.15 37.54 -15.97
N ARG A 87 -77.09 38.76 -15.41
CA ARG A 87 -75.97 39.18 -14.56
C ARG A 87 -75.93 38.41 -13.23
N GLU A 88 -77.10 38.18 -12.63
CA GLU A 88 -77.21 37.38 -11.41
C GLU A 88 -76.79 35.92 -11.68
N ALA A 89 -77.15 35.37 -12.84
CA ALA A 89 -76.73 34.04 -13.24
C ALA A 89 -75.21 33.92 -13.36
N LEU A 90 -74.55 34.95 -13.91
CA LEU A 90 -73.08 35.00 -14.01
C LEU A 90 -72.41 35.02 -12.63
N GLU A 91 -72.92 35.84 -11.71
CA GLU A 91 -72.42 35.93 -10.34
C GLU A 91 -72.58 34.58 -9.59
N LYS A 92 -73.72 33.90 -9.78
CA LYS A 92 -73.96 32.56 -9.21
C LYS A 92 -73.06 31.50 -9.83
N LEU A 93 -72.81 31.52 -11.14
CA LEU A 93 -71.89 30.60 -11.80
C LEU A 93 -70.46 30.78 -11.28
N GLN A 94 -69.97 32.03 -11.17
CA GLN A 94 -68.65 32.33 -10.64
C GLN A 94 -68.51 31.85 -9.18
N ALA A 95 -69.50 32.12 -8.33
CA ALA A 95 -69.50 31.66 -6.95
C ALA A 95 -69.51 30.12 -6.86
N ALA A 96 -70.28 29.46 -7.72
CA ALA A 96 -70.37 28.00 -7.78
C ALA A 96 -69.04 27.35 -8.21
N LEU A 97 -68.37 27.91 -9.22
CA LEU A 97 -67.03 27.48 -9.64
C LEU A 97 -65.98 27.71 -8.55
N ALA A 98 -66.01 28.87 -7.87
CA ALA A 98 -65.09 29.16 -6.77
C ALA A 98 -65.26 28.19 -5.59
N GLN A 99 -66.47 27.68 -5.38
CA GLN A 99 -66.79 26.65 -4.37
C GLN A 99 -66.56 25.22 -4.87
N ASN A 100 -66.05 25.04 -6.09
CA ASN A 100 -65.86 23.74 -6.75
C ASN A 100 -67.15 22.92 -6.84
N ARG A 101 -68.29 23.58 -7.05
CA ARG A 101 -69.59 22.96 -7.28
C ARG A 101 -70.17 23.50 -8.60
N PRO A 102 -69.61 23.18 -9.77
CA PRO A 102 -70.09 23.72 -11.05
C PRO A 102 -71.56 23.35 -11.31
N TYR A 103 -72.26 24.21 -12.06
CA TYR A 103 -73.54 23.81 -12.64
C TYR A 103 -73.28 22.91 -13.84
N ALA A 104 -73.97 21.78 -13.91
CA ALA A 104 -73.88 20.91 -15.07
C ALA A 104 -74.70 21.45 -16.25
N MET A 105 -75.81 22.13 -15.94
CA MET A 105 -76.71 22.69 -16.95
C MET A 105 -77.34 24.02 -16.52
N ALA A 106 -77.74 24.85 -17.48
CA ALA A 106 -78.62 26.00 -17.27
C ALA A 106 -79.82 26.02 -18.23
N PHE A 107 -81.02 26.34 -17.71
CA PHE A 107 -82.17 26.76 -18.51
C PHE A 107 -82.20 28.28 -18.55
N ILE A 108 -82.23 28.88 -19.73
CA ILE A 108 -82.10 30.33 -19.90
C ILE A 108 -83.22 30.83 -20.79
N ASP A 109 -83.97 31.82 -20.34
CA ASP A 109 -85.01 32.44 -21.16
C ASP A 109 -84.44 33.42 -22.20
N MET A 110 -85.08 33.45 -23.36
CA MET A 110 -84.68 34.33 -24.46
C MET A 110 -84.90 35.81 -24.15
N ARG A 111 -85.97 36.20 -23.42
CA ARG A 111 -86.33 37.61 -23.20
C ARG A 111 -86.47 37.95 -21.71
N MET A 112 -85.51 38.67 -21.14
CA MET A 112 -85.49 39.06 -19.72
C MET A 112 -85.32 40.58 -19.50
N PRO A 113 -86.28 41.46 -19.87
CA PRO A 113 -86.15 42.91 -19.67
C PRO A 113 -86.10 43.32 -18.18
N PRO A 114 -85.37 44.38 -17.79
CA PRO A 114 -84.58 45.31 -18.62
C PRO A 114 -83.11 44.89 -18.85
N GLY A 115 -82.71 43.69 -18.43
CA GLY A 115 -81.32 43.23 -18.45
C GLY A 115 -80.90 42.50 -19.72
N TRP A 116 -79.90 41.62 -19.58
CA TRP A 116 -79.34 40.83 -20.68
C TRP A 116 -80.40 39.89 -21.27
N ASP A 117 -80.40 39.75 -22.59
CA ASP A 117 -81.19 38.72 -23.25
C ASP A 117 -80.56 37.33 -23.06
N GLY A 118 -81.27 36.28 -23.47
CA GLY A 118 -80.81 34.90 -23.29
C GLY A 118 -79.49 34.61 -24.01
N LEU A 119 -79.27 35.21 -25.20
CA LEU A 119 -78.06 34.99 -25.99
C LEU A 119 -76.84 35.64 -25.34
N GLU A 120 -76.95 36.92 -24.94
CA GLU A 120 -75.88 37.62 -24.21
C GLU A 120 -75.56 36.91 -22.90
N THR A 121 -76.57 36.38 -22.20
CA THR A 121 -76.37 35.59 -20.98
C THR A 121 -75.54 34.34 -21.26
N ILE A 122 -75.84 33.58 -22.32
CA ILE A 122 -75.09 32.37 -22.69
C ILE A 122 -73.64 32.68 -23.04
N GLU A 123 -73.41 33.69 -23.89
CA GLU A 123 -72.06 34.10 -24.28
C GLU A 123 -71.18 34.39 -23.05
N ARG A 124 -71.75 35.10 -22.06
CA ARG A 124 -71.04 35.45 -20.82
C ARG A 124 -70.81 34.24 -19.93
N LEU A 125 -71.79 33.35 -19.78
CA LEU A 125 -71.64 32.15 -18.96
C LEU A 125 -70.57 31.21 -19.53
N TRP A 126 -70.55 30.98 -20.85
CA TRP A 126 -69.56 30.11 -21.49
C TRP A 126 -68.14 30.66 -21.54
N GLN A 127 -67.96 31.99 -21.46
CA GLN A 127 -66.63 32.58 -21.28
C GLN A 127 -66.00 32.19 -19.93
N ILE A 128 -66.83 31.92 -18.92
CA ILE A 128 -66.38 31.55 -17.57
C ILE A 128 -66.37 30.03 -17.40
N ASP A 129 -67.45 29.37 -17.79
CA ASP A 129 -67.57 27.92 -17.79
C ASP A 129 -67.88 27.40 -19.20
N PRO A 130 -66.85 27.06 -19.99
CA PRO A 130 -67.05 26.47 -21.31
C PRO A 130 -67.75 25.11 -21.27
N LYS A 131 -67.78 24.43 -20.11
CA LYS A 131 -68.33 23.08 -19.97
C LYS A 131 -69.84 23.09 -19.70
N LEU A 132 -70.39 24.20 -19.19
CA LEU A 132 -71.82 24.35 -18.87
C LEU A 132 -72.72 23.98 -20.06
N GLN A 133 -73.65 23.04 -19.87
CA GLN A 133 -74.66 22.75 -20.88
C GLN A 133 -75.82 23.73 -20.79
N VAL A 134 -76.42 24.13 -21.90
CA VAL A 134 -77.49 25.15 -21.89
C VAL A 134 -78.71 24.66 -22.67
N ALA A 135 -79.90 24.87 -22.10
CA ALA A 135 -81.16 24.86 -22.82
C ALA A 135 -81.74 26.28 -22.88
N LEU A 136 -81.84 26.84 -24.09
CA LEU A 136 -82.41 28.17 -24.35
C LEU A 136 -83.92 28.05 -24.57
N CYS A 137 -84.68 28.69 -23.70
CA CYS A 137 -86.13 28.74 -23.71
C CYS A 137 -86.62 29.92 -24.58
N THR A 138 -87.42 29.67 -25.62
CA THR A 138 -87.86 30.71 -26.58
C THR A 138 -89.31 30.54 -27.06
N ALA A 139 -89.99 31.63 -27.43
CA ALA A 139 -91.28 31.59 -28.15
C ALA A 139 -91.09 31.67 -29.69
N TYR A 140 -92.17 31.44 -30.46
CA TYR A 140 -92.15 31.27 -31.93
C TYR A 140 -91.65 32.50 -32.74
N SER A 141 -91.41 33.65 -32.11
CA SER A 141 -91.19 34.94 -32.79
C SER A 141 -89.99 35.75 -32.29
N ASP A 142 -89.08 35.16 -31.52
CA ASP A 142 -88.07 35.95 -30.79
C ASP A 142 -86.78 36.23 -31.59
N TYR A 143 -86.23 35.27 -32.34
CA TYR A 143 -85.08 35.45 -33.22
C TYR A 143 -85.09 34.42 -34.38
N SER A 144 -84.35 34.69 -35.46
CA SER A 144 -84.12 33.71 -36.54
C SER A 144 -83.01 32.71 -36.17
N TRP A 145 -83.11 31.46 -36.65
CA TRP A 145 -82.11 30.41 -36.40
C TRP A 145 -80.69 30.82 -36.84
N GLU A 146 -80.58 31.58 -37.93
CA GLU A 146 -79.31 32.08 -38.46
C GLU A 146 -78.65 33.15 -37.58
N ASP A 147 -79.42 33.85 -36.75
CA ASP A 147 -78.89 34.84 -35.81
C ASP A 147 -78.37 34.18 -34.53
N ILE A 148 -78.99 33.07 -34.10
CA ILE A 148 -78.52 32.26 -32.97
C ILE A 148 -77.19 31.60 -33.34
N ASP A 149 -77.09 30.96 -34.52
CA ASP A 149 -75.87 30.29 -34.98
C ASP A 149 -74.70 31.25 -35.22
N ARG A 150 -74.98 32.48 -35.70
CA ARG A 150 -73.94 33.50 -35.91
C ARG A 150 -73.32 34.03 -34.63
N ARG A 151 -74.08 34.11 -33.53
CA ARG A 151 -73.62 34.62 -32.23
C ARG A 151 -73.08 33.52 -31.33
N LEU A 152 -73.77 32.40 -31.30
CA LEU A 152 -73.41 31.22 -30.53
C LEU A 152 -73.15 30.10 -31.53
N ALA A 153 -71.90 29.68 -31.69
CA ALA A 153 -71.60 28.50 -32.48
C ALA A 153 -72.46 27.34 -31.93
N LEU A 154 -73.42 26.84 -32.74
CA LEU A 154 -74.33 25.75 -32.37
C LEU A 154 -73.54 24.44 -32.22
N ASN A 155 -72.85 24.32 -31.10
CA ASN A 155 -72.19 23.10 -30.68
C ASN A 155 -73.23 22.25 -29.93
N ASP A 156 -72.94 20.95 -29.76
CA ASP A 156 -73.81 20.02 -29.05
C ASP A 156 -74.08 20.37 -27.55
N ARG A 157 -73.70 21.57 -27.09
CA ARG A 157 -73.87 22.10 -25.72
C ARG A 157 -75.08 23.02 -25.58
N LEU A 158 -75.71 23.43 -26.68
CA LEU A 158 -76.92 24.25 -26.69
C LEU A 158 -78.09 23.47 -27.27
N LEU A 159 -79.17 23.37 -26.50
CA LEU A 159 -80.46 22.88 -26.98
C LEU A 159 -81.48 24.01 -26.92
N ILE A 160 -82.45 23.99 -27.83
CA ILE A 160 -83.53 24.98 -27.87
C ILE A 160 -84.81 24.33 -27.36
N LEU A 161 -85.43 24.95 -26.37
CA LEU A 161 -86.70 24.53 -25.76
C LEU A 161 -87.79 25.56 -26.06
N LYS A 162 -88.94 25.12 -26.55
CA LYS A 162 -89.98 26.01 -27.07
C LYS A 162 -91.14 26.18 -26.07
N LYS A 163 -91.58 27.42 -25.82
CA LYS A 163 -92.75 27.72 -24.95
C LYS A 163 -94.09 27.49 -25.69
N PRO A 164 -95.15 26.94 -25.05
CA PRO A 164 -95.23 26.41 -23.68
C PRO A 164 -94.56 25.04 -23.53
N PHE A 165 -93.94 24.79 -22.38
CA PHE A 165 -93.09 23.63 -22.15
C PHE A 165 -93.87 22.35 -21.80
N ASP A 166 -93.40 21.20 -22.28
CA ASP A 166 -93.81 19.89 -21.78
C ASP A 166 -92.87 19.42 -20.64
N ALA A 167 -93.45 18.87 -19.57
CA ALA A 167 -92.71 18.45 -18.39
C ALA A 167 -91.74 17.27 -18.67
N ILE A 168 -92.06 16.41 -19.63
CA ILE A 168 -91.22 15.28 -20.03
C ILE A 168 -89.99 15.80 -20.80
N GLU A 169 -90.17 16.78 -21.70
CA GLU A 169 -89.08 17.37 -22.49
C GLU A 169 -88.03 18.03 -21.58
N ILE A 170 -88.46 18.85 -20.62
CA ILE A 170 -87.57 19.48 -19.64
C ILE A 170 -86.75 18.45 -18.86
N ARG A 171 -87.41 17.39 -18.37
CA ARG A 171 -86.75 16.37 -17.54
C ARG A 171 -85.77 15.52 -18.36
N GLN A 172 -86.12 15.15 -19.59
CA GLN A 172 -85.23 14.41 -20.48
C GLN A 172 -83.99 15.23 -20.85
N MET A 173 -84.17 16.51 -21.19
CA MET A 173 -83.06 17.42 -21.47
C MET A 173 -82.13 17.57 -20.26
N ALA A 174 -82.69 17.83 -19.08
CA ALA A 174 -81.91 17.95 -17.85
C ALA A 174 -81.11 16.68 -17.55
N SER A 175 -81.71 15.50 -17.72
CA SER A 175 -81.02 14.22 -17.50
C SER A 175 -79.91 13.97 -18.52
N ALA A 176 -80.19 14.18 -19.82
CA ALA A 176 -79.22 13.91 -20.89
C ALA A 176 -78.00 14.83 -20.81
N LEU A 177 -78.22 16.14 -20.60
CA LEU A 177 -77.15 17.12 -20.56
C LEU A 177 -76.27 17.01 -19.31
N THR A 178 -76.86 16.71 -18.15
CA THR A 178 -76.10 16.49 -16.91
C THR A 178 -75.21 15.24 -16.99
N VAL A 179 -75.70 14.15 -17.59
CA VAL A 179 -74.90 12.94 -17.84
C VAL A 179 -73.77 13.24 -18.83
N LYS A 180 -74.05 13.97 -19.90
CA LYS A 180 -73.04 14.36 -20.89
C LYS A 180 -71.91 15.19 -20.28
N TRP A 181 -72.25 16.14 -19.40
CA TRP A 181 -71.28 16.93 -18.66
C TRP A 181 -70.36 16.02 -17.83
N GLN A 182 -70.92 15.07 -17.09
CA GLN A 182 -70.17 14.13 -16.26
C GLN A 182 -69.22 13.24 -17.09
N MET A 183 -69.70 12.70 -18.21
CA MET A 183 -68.89 11.85 -19.10
C MET A 183 -67.68 12.61 -19.67
N THR A 184 -67.84 13.90 -19.95
CA THR A 184 -66.75 14.74 -20.47
C THR A 184 -65.67 14.94 -19.42
N GLU A 185 -66.07 15.15 -18.16
CA GLU A 185 -65.14 15.31 -17.02
C GLU A 185 -64.37 14.00 -16.73
N ASP A 186 -65.06 12.86 -16.72
CA ASP A 186 -64.45 11.55 -16.48
C ASP A 186 -63.41 11.18 -17.56
N ALA A 187 -63.68 11.53 -18.82
CA ALA A 187 -62.79 11.26 -19.93
C ALA A 187 -61.47 12.05 -19.84
N GLU A 188 -61.53 13.33 -19.50
CA GLU A 188 -60.34 14.18 -19.30
C GLU A 188 -59.45 13.66 -18.16
N LEU A 189 -60.06 13.25 -17.05
CA LEU A 189 -59.34 12.71 -15.90
C LEU A 189 -58.63 11.39 -16.26
N LYS A 190 -59.30 10.50 -16.99
CA LYS A 190 -58.72 9.22 -17.42
C LYS A 190 -57.57 9.40 -18.41
N MET A 191 -57.66 10.37 -19.31
CA MET A 191 -56.59 10.68 -20.26
C MET A 191 -55.32 11.13 -19.53
N THR A 192 -55.47 12.05 -18.58
CA THR A 192 -54.37 12.59 -17.78
C THR A 192 -53.64 11.48 -17.00
N LEU A 193 -54.39 10.53 -16.41
CA LEU A 193 -53.81 9.39 -15.70
C LEU A 193 -53.04 8.44 -16.63
N LEU A 194 -53.54 8.21 -17.84
CA LEU A 194 -52.88 7.33 -18.82
C LEU A 194 -51.57 7.95 -19.31
N GLU A 195 -51.55 9.25 -19.61
CA GLU A 195 -50.34 9.97 -20.03
C GLU A 195 -49.25 9.89 -18.95
N ALA A 196 -49.62 10.10 -17.69
CA ALA A 196 -48.71 9.98 -16.56
C ALA A 196 -48.09 8.57 -16.46
N ALA A 197 -48.90 7.51 -16.60
CA ALA A 197 -48.43 6.13 -16.54
C ALA A 197 -47.52 5.75 -17.71
N VAL A 198 -47.80 6.22 -18.93
CA VAL A 198 -46.94 6.00 -20.10
C VAL A 198 -45.60 6.70 -19.91
N GLN A 199 -45.61 7.93 -19.41
CA GLN A 199 -44.38 8.69 -19.18
C GLN A 199 -43.50 8.06 -18.11
N GLU A 200 -44.09 7.56 -17.01
CA GLU A 200 -43.38 6.83 -15.96
C GLU A 200 -42.70 5.56 -16.53
N ARG A 201 -43.45 4.74 -17.26
CA ARG A 201 -42.91 3.49 -17.82
C ARG A 201 -41.84 3.72 -18.89
N THR A 202 -41.98 4.78 -19.68
CA THR A 202 -40.97 5.18 -20.66
C THR A 202 -39.66 5.60 -19.97
N ARG A 203 -39.76 6.27 -18.82
CA ARG A 203 -38.60 6.66 -18.01
C ARG A 203 -37.89 5.44 -17.43
N GLU A 204 -38.62 4.50 -16.83
CA GLU A 204 -38.05 3.26 -16.29
C GLU A 204 -37.27 2.45 -17.34
N LEU A 205 -37.84 2.32 -18.55
CA LEU A 205 -37.19 1.62 -19.66
C LEU A 205 -35.92 2.34 -20.14
N SER A 206 -35.97 3.68 -20.21
CA SER A 206 -34.80 4.49 -20.57
C SER A 206 -33.67 4.33 -19.55
N ASP A 207 -34.00 4.37 -18.26
CA ASP A 207 -33.03 4.22 -17.18
C ASP A 207 -32.37 2.83 -17.21
N ALA A 208 -33.17 1.76 -17.39
CA ALA A 208 -32.64 0.40 -17.55
C ALA A 208 -31.71 0.25 -18.76
N ASN A 209 -32.07 0.84 -19.91
CA ASN A 209 -31.25 0.79 -21.12
C ASN A 209 -29.93 1.56 -20.93
N MET A 210 -29.95 2.69 -20.24
CA MET A 210 -28.75 3.46 -19.94
C MET A 210 -27.77 2.71 -19.02
N ILE A 211 -28.27 1.96 -18.03
CA ILE A 211 -27.43 1.10 -17.16
C ILE A 211 -26.71 0.04 -18.00
N VAL A 212 -27.42 -0.64 -18.91
CA VAL A 212 -26.83 -1.65 -19.80
C VAL A 212 -25.80 -1.02 -20.73
N GLN A 213 -26.10 0.13 -21.33
CA GLN A 213 -25.18 0.83 -22.24
C GLN A 213 -23.90 1.30 -21.55
N ASN A 214 -23.98 1.64 -20.26
CA ASN A 214 -22.84 2.09 -19.49
C ASN A 214 -22.03 0.97 -18.84
N SER A 215 -22.60 -0.23 -18.75
CA SER A 215 -21.94 -1.43 -18.22
C SER A 215 -20.85 -1.97 -19.16
N PRO A 216 -19.75 -2.56 -18.64
CA PRO A 216 -18.80 -3.34 -19.43
C PRO A 216 -19.36 -4.70 -19.89
N THR A 217 -20.52 -5.10 -19.38
CA THR A 217 -21.18 -6.37 -19.69
C THR A 217 -21.97 -6.30 -20.99
N ILE A 218 -21.63 -7.14 -21.96
CA ILE A 218 -22.43 -7.30 -23.18
C ILE A 218 -23.51 -8.35 -22.92
N LEU A 219 -24.74 -7.99 -23.24
CA LEU A 219 -25.88 -8.91 -23.21
C LEU A 219 -26.25 -9.25 -24.65
N TYR A 220 -26.44 -10.52 -24.93
CA TYR A 220 -26.91 -10.96 -26.23
C TYR A 220 -27.91 -12.09 -26.11
N ARG A 221 -28.64 -12.34 -27.19
CA ARG A 221 -29.66 -13.38 -27.26
C ARG A 221 -29.56 -14.10 -28.58
N LEU A 222 -29.54 -15.42 -28.51
CA LEU A 222 -29.59 -16.31 -29.65
C LEU A 222 -30.96 -16.95 -29.75
N ARG A 223 -31.42 -17.20 -30.97
CA ARG A 223 -32.55 -18.08 -31.21
C ARG A 223 -32.21 -19.51 -30.76
N GLY A 224 -33.20 -20.27 -30.30
CA GLY A 224 -33.07 -21.70 -30.11
C GLY A 224 -32.75 -22.45 -31.41
N GLU A 225 -32.68 -23.78 -31.32
CA GLU A 225 -32.37 -24.63 -32.47
C GLU A 225 -33.27 -24.34 -33.69
N PRO A 226 -32.75 -24.45 -34.94
CA PRO A 226 -31.51 -25.14 -35.31
C PRO A 226 -30.30 -24.26 -35.65
N SER A 227 -30.41 -22.92 -35.59
CA SER A 227 -29.38 -22.04 -36.19
C SER A 227 -28.65 -21.10 -35.22
N PHE A 228 -29.06 -21.01 -33.95
CA PHE A 228 -28.44 -20.11 -32.96
C PHE A 228 -28.17 -18.69 -33.46
N ALA A 229 -29.06 -18.19 -34.33
CA ALA A 229 -28.93 -16.87 -34.93
C ALA A 229 -28.94 -15.79 -33.84
N LEU A 230 -28.02 -14.84 -33.91
CA LEU A 230 -27.95 -13.70 -33.00
C LEU A 230 -29.17 -12.81 -33.22
N MET A 231 -30.10 -12.81 -32.27
CA MET A 231 -31.34 -12.05 -32.32
C MET A 231 -31.18 -10.64 -31.76
N TYR A 232 -30.31 -10.49 -30.76
CA TYR A 232 -30.06 -9.23 -30.08
C TYR A 232 -28.64 -9.23 -29.52
N ILE A 233 -28.01 -8.07 -29.54
CA ILE A 233 -26.78 -7.77 -28.81
C ILE A 233 -26.86 -6.32 -28.31
N SER A 234 -26.46 -6.09 -27.07
CA SER A 234 -26.53 -4.78 -26.44
C SER A 234 -25.62 -3.76 -27.11
N HIS A 235 -26.07 -2.51 -27.12
CA HIS A 235 -25.42 -1.43 -27.88
C HIS A 235 -23.99 -1.11 -27.41
N ASN A 236 -23.64 -1.42 -26.15
CA ASN A 236 -22.30 -1.24 -25.60
C ASN A 236 -21.22 -2.11 -26.27
N ILE A 237 -21.58 -3.03 -27.17
CA ILE A 237 -20.60 -3.73 -28.04
C ILE A 237 -19.80 -2.75 -28.92
N THR A 238 -20.34 -1.55 -29.17
CA THR A 238 -19.66 -0.43 -29.84
C THR A 238 -18.38 0.01 -29.14
N ARG A 239 -18.27 -0.19 -27.82
CA ARG A 239 -17.02 0.07 -27.06
C ARG A 239 -15.87 -0.83 -27.50
N TYR A 240 -16.19 -2.00 -28.04
CA TYR A 240 -15.23 -2.94 -28.62
C TYR A 240 -15.06 -2.77 -30.13
N GLY A 241 -15.65 -1.71 -30.71
CA GLY A 241 -15.50 -1.34 -32.12
C GLY A 241 -16.46 -2.06 -33.08
N HIS A 242 -17.51 -2.72 -32.59
CA HIS A 242 -18.49 -3.42 -33.43
C HIS A 242 -19.80 -2.66 -33.51
N VAL A 243 -20.51 -2.80 -34.62
CA VAL A 243 -21.88 -2.30 -34.80
C VAL A 243 -22.85 -3.45 -34.53
N ALA A 244 -23.78 -3.26 -33.59
CA ALA A 244 -24.72 -4.30 -33.18
C ALA A 244 -25.57 -4.83 -34.35
N ALA A 245 -26.00 -3.95 -35.26
CA ALA A 245 -26.80 -4.33 -36.42
C ALA A 245 -26.03 -5.24 -37.40
N ASP A 246 -24.73 -5.01 -37.59
CA ASP A 246 -23.89 -5.81 -38.48
C ASP A 246 -23.70 -7.23 -37.94
N LEU A 247 -23.56 -7.36 -36.62
CA LEU A 247 -23.44 -8.67 -35.96
C LEU A 247 -24.75 -9.46 -36.03
N VAL A 248 -25.90 -8.82 -35.74
CA VAL A 248 -27.22 -9.47 -35.81
C VAL A 248 -27.55 -9.89 -37.25
N GLY A 249 -27.13 -9.12 -38.24
CA GLY A 249 -27.31 -9.44 -39.66
C GLY A 249 -26.35 -10.52 -40.20
N SER A 250 -25.32 -10.90 -39.45
CA SER A 250 -24.30 -11.85 -39.90
C SER A 250 -24.62 -13.29 -39.47
N PRO A 251 -24.72 -14.26 -40.39
CA PRO A 251 -24.87 -15.67 -40.03
C PRO A 251 -23.61 -16.25 -39.34
N ASP A 252 -22.42 -15.67 -39.61
CA ASP A 252 -21.12 -16.13 -39.11
C ASP A 252 -20.56 -15.23 -38.00
N TRP A 253 -21.44 -14.54 -37.26
CA TRP A 253 -21.06 -13.62 -36.18
C TRP A 253 -20.07 -14.25 -35.17
N ALA A 254 -20.23 -15.55 -34.89
CA ALA A 254 -19.38 -16.28 -33.96
C ALA A 254 -17.93 -16.40 -34.46
N GLN A 255 -17.72 -16.75 -35.74
CA GLN A 255 -16.38 -16.82 -36.34
C GLN A 255 -15.70 -15.45 -36.45
N ALA A 256 -16.49 -14.38 -36.59
CA ALA A 256 -15.95 -13.03 -36.62
C ALA A 256 -15.45 -12.55 -35.25
N LEU A 257 -16.14 -12.97 -34.17
CA LEU A 257 -15.88 -12.52 -32.81
C LEU A 257 -14.94 -13.42 -32.02
N ILE A 258 -14.92 -14.73 -32.27
CA ILE A 258 -14.16 -15.70 -31.46
C ILE A 258 -12.80 -15.99 -32.11
N HIS A 259 -11.74 -16.10 -31.31
CA HIS A 259 -10.43 -16.49 -31.80
C HIS A 259 -10.44 -17.92 -32.36
N PRO A 260 -9.79 -18.19 -33.51
CA PRO A 260 -9.81 -19.52 -34.16
C PRO A 260 -9.44 -20.69 -33.23
N ASP A 261 -8.37 -20.56 -32.44
CA ASP A 261 -7.95 -21.59 -31.49
C ASP A 261 -8.97 -21.88 -30.37
N ASP A 262 -9.86 -20.93 -30.06
CA ASP A 262 -10.81 -21.05 -28.96
C ASP A 262 -12.17 -21.58 -29.44
N GLN A 263 -12.41 -21.63 -30.76
CA GLN A 263 -13.69 -22.01 -31.37
C GLN A 263 -14.16 -23.39 -30.91
N ALA A 264 -13.29 -24.40 -30.92
CA ALA A 264 -13.65 -25.76 -30.51
C ALA A 264 -14.12 -25.83 -29.04
N ASN A 265 -13.51 -25.03 -28.16
CA ASN A 265 -13.91 -24.97 -26.76
C ASN A 265 -15.26 -24.25 -26.60
N VAL A 266 -15.48 -23.18 -27.36
CA VAL A 266 -16.75 -22.45 -27.37
C VAL A 266 -17.90 -23.33 -27.88
N ASP A 267 -17.68 -24.09 -28.96
CA ASP A 267 -18.65 -25.01 -29.51
C ASP A 267 -18.99 -26.12 -28.50
N ALA A 268 -17.98 -26.66 -27.79
CA ALA A 268 -18.18 -27.63 -26.72
C ALA A 268 -18.95 -27.05 -25.52
N ALA A 269 -18.72 -25.79 -25.16
CA ALA A 269 -19.50 -25.11 -24.13
C ALA A 269 -20.96 -24.91 -24.56
N MET A 270 -21.21 -24.51 -25.80
CA MET A 270 -22.56 -24.39 -26.35
C MET A 270 -23.28 -25.74 -26.42
N ALA A 271 -22.57 -26.81 -26.81
CA ALA A 271 -23.13 -28.17 -26.84
C ALA A 271 -23.60 -28.65 -25.46
N ARG A 272 -22.96 -28.19 -24.37
CA ARG A 272 -23.44 -28.48 -23.00
C ARG A 272 -24.75 -27.77 -22.67
N VAL A 273 -24.99 -26.58 -23.22
CA VAL A 273 -26.22 -25.81 -23.02
C VAL A 273 -27.42 -26.48 -23.69
N LEU A 274 -27.17 -27.22 -24.77
CA LEU A 274 -28.19 -27.98 -25.51
C LEU A 274 -28.82 -29.10 -24.67
N ASP A 275 -28.09 -29.70 -23.73
CA ASP A 275 -28.62 -30.74 -22.85
C ASP A 275 -29.87 -30.22 -22.10
N ARG A 276 -30.94 -31.01 -22.12
CA ARG A 276 -32.27 -30.66 -21.60
C ARG A 276 -32.26 -30.32 -20.11
N HIS A 277 -31.27 -30.81 -19.36
CA HIS A 277 -31.12 -30.57 -17.92
C HIS A 277 -30.07 -29.50 -17.58
N ALA A 278 -29.39 -28.92 -18.57
CA ALA A 278 -28.35 -27.93 -18.31
C ALA A 278 -28.95 -26.61 -17.83
N SER A 279 -28.40 -26.10 -16.72
CA SER A 279 -28.75 -24.79 -16.15
C SER A 279 -28.01 -23.63 -16.80
N GLY A 280 -27.02 -23.92 -17.65
CA GLY A 280 -26.12 -22.96 -18.29
C GLY A 280 -24.69 -23.48 -18.42
N ALA A 281 -23.82 -22.68 -19.03
CA ALA A 281 -22.39 -22.94 -19.13
C ALA A 281 -21.61 -21.64 -19.06
N SER A 282 -20.39 -21.66 -18.50
CA SER A 282 -19.43 -20.56 -18.59
C SER A 282 -18.19 -21.01 -19.35
N ILE A 283 -17.59 -20.09 -20.10
CA ILE A 283 -16.34 -20.29 -20.82
C ILE A 283 -15.57 -18.98 -20.93
N GLU A 284 -14.24 -19.07 -20.89
CA GLU A 284 -13.36 -17.95 -21.21
C GLU A 284 -12.76 -18.14 -22.60
N PHE A 285 -12.75 -17.09 -23.41
CA PHE A 285 -12.14 -17.11 -24.74
C PHE A 285 -11.65 -15.72 -25.15
N ARG A 286 -10.89 -15.66 -26.24
CA ARG A 286 -10.44 -14.39 -26.82
C ARG A 286 -11.48 -13.87 -27.81
N MET A 287 -12.04 -12.70 -27.51
CA MET A 287 -12.94 -11.95 -28.37
C MET A 287 -12.17 -10.95 -29.23
N ARG A 288 -12.47 -10.89 -30.53
CA ARG A 288 -11.92 -9.92 -31.46
C ARG A 288 -12.62 -8.57 -31.28
N THR A 289 -11.85 -7.50 -31.27
CA THR A 289 -12.37 -6.12 -31.36
C THR A 289 -12.50 -5.68 -32.82
N GLY A 290 -13.26 -4.62 -33.09
CA GLY A 290 -13.38 -4.03 -34.43
C GLY A 290 -12.05 -3.50 -35.00
N GLN A 291 -11.06 -3.25 -34.15
CA GLN A 291 -9.69 -2.86 -34.53
C GLN A 291 -8.77 -4.08 -34.77
N GLY A 292 -9.28 -5.31 -34.64
CA GLY A 292 -8.53 -6.55 -34.86
C GLY A 292 -7.67 -7.01 -33.68
N THR A 293 -7.68 -6.30 -32.55
CA THR A 293 -7.02 -6.75 -31.31
C THR A 293 -7.87 -7.75 -30.54
N TRP A 294 -7.24 -8.56 -29.68
CA TRP A 294 -7.90 -9.59 -28.89
C TRP A 294 -8.10 -9.17 -27.43
N ARG A 295 -9.27 -9.48 -26.87
CA ARG A 295 -9.61 -9.28 -25.45
C ARG A 295 -10.02 -10.60 -24.83
N TRP A 296 -9.59 -10.87 -23.62
CA TRP A 296 -10.07 -12.03 -22.87
C TRP A 296 -11.45 -11.73 -22.32
N VAL A 297 -12.42 -12.59 -22.61
CA VAL A 297 -13.78 -12.45 -22.11
C VAL A 297 -14.22 -13.74 -21.41
N GLU A 298 -15.00 -13.59 -20.34
CA GLU A 298 -15.83 -14.66 -19.80
C GLU A 298 -17.21 -14.55 -20.43
N ASN A 299 -17.73 -15.64 -20.97
CA ASN A 299 -19.08 -15.71 -21.50
C ASN A 299 -19.91 -16.74 -20.75
N ARG A 300 -21.10 -16.33 -20.31
CA ARG A 300 -22.07 -17.19 -19.64
C ARG A 300 -23.31 -17.38 -20.51
N TYR A 301 -23.60 -18.63 -20.83
CA TYR A 301 -24.81 -19.05 -21.53
C TYR A 301 -25.91 -19.45 -20.54
N ILE A 302 -27.11 -18.93 -20.74
CA ILE A 302 -28.30 -19.19 -19.95
C ILE A 302 -29.41 -19.66 -20.90
N PRO A 303 -29.78 -20.95 -20.88
CA PRO A 303 -30.84 -21.46 -21.76
C PRO A 303 -32.22 -21.01 -21.27
N VAL A 304 -33.05 -20.55 -22.19
CA VAL A 304 -34.47 -20.22 -21.96
C VAL A 304 -35.31 -21.29 -22.63
N ARG A 305 -36.12 -22.00 -21.83
CA ARG A 305 -36.90 -23.16 -22.26
C ARG A 305 -38.38 -22.95 -22.01
N ASP A 306 -39.22 -23.59 -22.82
CA ASP A 306 -40.67 -23.66 -22.58
C ASP A 306 -41.03 -24.68 -21.49
N GLN A 307 -42.33 -24.81 -21.19
CA GLN A 307 -42.86 -25.77 -20.19
C GLN A 307 -42.61 -27.23 -20.59
N ASP A 308 -42.42 -27.51 -21.88
CA ASP A 308 -42.09 -28.83 -22.42
C ASP A 308 -40.57 -29.08 -22.46
N GLY A 309 -39.76 -28.16 -21.97
CA GLY A 309 -38.29 -28.23 -21.92
C GLY A 309 -37.59 -28.02 -23.27
N ARG A 310 -38.30 -27.52 -24.29
CA ARG A 310 -37.71 -27.17 -25.59
C ARG A 310 -36.94 -25.86 -25.46
N LEU A 311 -35.78 -25.77 -26.11
CA LEU A 311 -34.93 -24.58 -26.08
C LEU A 311 -35.52 -23.50 -27.00
N LEU A 312 -36.02 -22.42 -26.42
CA LEU A 312 -36.58 -21.29 -27.14
C LEU A 312 -35.48 -20.30 -27.53
N GLU A 313 -34.61 -19.97 -26.59
CA GLU A 313 -33.56 -18.96 -26.73
C GLU A 313 -32.36 -19.32 -25.86
N VAL A 314 -31.20 -18.72 -26.17
CA VAL A 314 -30.04 -18.72 -25.26
C VAL A 314 -29.67 -17.27 -25.00
N GLU A 315 -29.72 -16.86 -23.73
CA GLU A 315 -29.20 -15.58 -23.29
C GLU A 315 -27.71 -15.71 -22.97
N GLY A 316 -26.96 -14.70 -23.36
CA GLY A 316 -25.52 -14.68 -23.20
C GLY A 316 -25.04 -13.41 -22.53
N ILE A 317 -24.08 -13.57 -21.63
CA ILE A 317 -23.47 -12.48 -20.87
C ILE A 317 -21.97 -12.53 -21.09
N ILE A 318 -21.41 -11.56 -21.79
CA ILE A 318 -19.97 -11.43 -22.02
C ILE A 318 -19.41 -10.36 -21.08
N LEU A 319 -18.40 -10.73 -20.30
CA LEU A 319 -17.65 -9.83 -19.41
C LEU A 319 -16.19 -9.76 -19.87
N ASP A 320 -15.64 -8.56 -20.09
CA ASP A 320 -14.21 -8.40 -20.34
C ASP A 320 -13.42 -8.67 -19.05
N ILE A 321 -12.55 -9.68 -19.09
CA ILE A 321 -11.69 -10.12 -17.99
C ILE A 321 -10.20 -9.86 -18.30
N THR A 322 -9.90 -9.06 -19.33
CA THR A 322 -8.52 -8.79 -19.78
C THR A 322 -7.68 -8.17 -18.67
N GLU A 323 -8.20 -7.14 -17.98
CA GLU A 323 -7.48 -6.49 -16.89
C GLU A 323 -7.25 -7.43 -15.70
N ARG A 324 -8.23 -8.27 -15.39
CA ARG A 324 -8.13 -9.29 -14.35
C ARG A 324 -7.02 -10.29 -14.68
N ARG A 325 -7.00 -10.85 -15.90
CA ARG A 325 -5.97 -11.78 -16.37
C ARG A 325 -4.57 -11.16 -16.32
N LEU A 326 -4.41 -9.93 -16.80
CA LEU A 326 -3.13 -9.21 -16.76
C LEU A 326 -2.66 -8.94 -15.32
N ALA A 327 -3.59 -8.62 -14.41
CA ALA A 327 -3.27 -8.45 -13.00
C ALA A 327 -2.85 -9.77 -12.34
N GLU A 328 -3.55 -10.87 -12.63
CA GLU A 328 -3.22 -12.21 -12.14
C GLU A 328 -1.84 -12.67 -12.65
N GLU A 329 -1.52 -12.46 -13.93
CA GLU A 329 -0.19 -12.75 -14.49
C GLU A 329 0.90 -11.90 -13.85
N LYS A 330 0.66 -10.60 -13.65
CA LYS A 330 1.60 -9.70 -12.99
C LYS A 330 1.83 -10.08 -11.52
N LEU A 331 0.77 -10.46 -10.80
CA LEU A 331 0.86 -10.97 -9.43
C LEU A 331 1.64 -12.29 -9.38
N ALA A 332 1.41 -13.20 -10.32
CA ALA A 332 2.16 -14.45 -10.43
C ALA A 332 3.66 -14.21 -10.73
N LEU A 333 3.98 -13.21 -11.56
CA LEU A 333 5.34 -12.78 -11.83
C LEU A 333 6.01 -12.19 -10.57
N LEU A 334 5.33 -11.28 -9.87
CA LEU A 334 5.82 -10.65 -8.63
C LEU A 334 5.98 -11.65 -7.48
N ALA A 335 5.10 -12.65 -7.41
CA ALA A 335 5.21 -13.73 -6.44
C ALA A 335 6.47 -14.60 -6.65
N ARG A 336 7.03 -14.62 -7.86
CA ARG A 336 8.13 -15.52 -8.24
C ARG A 336 9.46 -14.83 -8.56
N SER A 337 9.47 -13.52 -8.80
CA SER A 337 10.66 -12.79 -9.24
C SER A 337 10.93 -11.55 -8.41
N ASP A 338 12.21 -11.14 -8.36
CA ASP A 338 12.63 -9.87 -7.79
C ASP A 338 12.26 -8.72 -8.75
N GLY A 339 11.52 -7.72 -8.25
CA GLY A 339 10.96 -6.65 -9.07
C GLY A 339 12.00 -5.71 -9.69
N LEU A 340 13.23 -5.66 -9.16
CA LEU A 340 14.29 -4.79 -9.69
C LEU A 340 15.14 -5.50 -10.75
N THR A 341 15.53 -6.75 -10.49
CA THR A 341 16.51 -7.49 -11.32
C THR A 341 15.86 -8.50 -12.26
N GLY A 342 14.60 -8.88 -12.04
CA GLY A 342 13.91 -9.92 -12.80
C GLY A 342 14.44 -11.34 -12.54
N LEU A 343 15.35 -11.51 -11.59
CA LEU A 343 15.82 -12.83 -11.12
C LEU A 343 14.74 -13.53 -10.29
N ALA A 344 14.95 -14.81 -9.96
CA ALA A 344 14.11 -15.48 -8.98
C ALA A 344 14.18 -14.73 -7.64
N ASN A 345 13.07 -14.67 -6.91
CA ASN A 345 13.07 -14.18 -5.54
C ASN A 345 13.43 -15.30 -4.55
N ARG A 346 13.61 -14.95 -3.27
CA ARG A 346 13.90 -15.90 -2.18
C ARG A 346 12.91 -17.08 -2.13
N ALA A 347 11.61 -16.81 -2.28
CA ALA A 347 10.59 -17.85 -2.24
C ALA A 347 10.77 -18.87 -3.37
N THR A 348 11.06 -18.40 -4.58
CA THR A 348 11.29 -19.28 -5.74
C THR A 348 12.59 -20.06 -5.61
N LEU A 349 13.65 -19.47 -5.07
CA LEU A 349 14.89 -20.20 -4.79
C LEU A 349 14.64 -21.35 -3.80
N ILE A 350 13.96 -21.10 -2.68
CA ILE A 350 13.67 -22.10 -1.67
C ILE A 350 12.82 -23.23 -2.24
N GLU A 351 11.79 -22.91 -3.02
CA GLU A 351 10.98 -23.91 -3.71
C GLU A 351 11.82 -24.79 -4.66
N ARG A 352 12.70 -24.17 -5.46
CA ARG A 352 13.62 -24.91 -6.35
C ARG A 352 14.62 -25.75 -5.57
N LEU A 353 15.08 -25.26 -4.43
CA LEU A 353 15.98 -25.97 -3.55
C LEU A 353 15.30 -27.21 -2.95
N HIS A 354 14.06 -27.10 -2.47
CA HIS A 354 13.26 -28.24 -2.03
C HIS A 354 13.07 -29.29 -3.14
N GLN A 355 12.82 -28.85 -4.37
CA GLN A 355 12.73 -29.74 -5.54
C GLN A 355 14.05 -30.47 -5.80
N ALA A 356 15.19 -29.76 -5.73
CA ALA A 356 16.52 -30.33 -5.89
C ALA A 356 16.83 -31.37 -4.79
N PHE A 357 16.53 -31.07 -3.52
CA PHE A 357 16.64 -32.02 -2.41
C PHE A 357 15.80 -33.29 -2.66
N ALA A 358 14.54 -33.13 -3.05
CA ALA A 358 13.65 -34.25 -3.32
C ALA A 358 14.15 -35.10 -4.50
N ALA A 359 14.74 -34.48 -5.52
CA ALA A 359 15.34 -35.18 -6.66
C ALA A 359 16.63 -35.93 -6.27
N ALA A 360 17.55 -35.28 -5.54
CA ALA A 360 18.80 -35.89 -5.08
C ALA A 360 18.54 -37.11 -4.19
N ARG A 361 17.55 -37.04 -3.28
CA ARG A 361 17.12 -38.19 -2.46
C ARG A 361 16.57 -39.36 -3.28
N ARG A 362 16.13 -39.12 -4.52
CA ARG A 362 15.69 -40.16 -5.47
C ARG A 362 16.80 -40.64 -6.42
N GLY A 363 18.06 -40.24 -6.17
CA GLY A 363 19.21 -40.64 -6.97
C GLY A 363 19.53 -39.72 -8.15
N ALA A 364 18.97 -38.50 -8.19
CA ALA A 364 19.48 -37.48 -9.10
C ALA A 364 20.89 -37.03 -8.69
N MET A 365 21.59 -36.37 -9.61
CA MET A 365 22.95 -35.87 -9.36
C MET A 365 22.96 -34.85 -8.19
N PRO A 366 24.06 -34.75 -7.42
CA PRO A 366 24.22 -33.74 -6.39
C PRO A 366 24.12 -32.31 -6.94
N PHE A 367 23.93 -31.34 -6.05
CA PHE A 367 23.83 -29.91 -6.39
C PHE A 367 24.62 -29.07 -5.37
N ALA A 368 24.81 -27.78 -5.66
CA ALA A 368 25.48 -26.85 -4.76
C ALA A 368 24.71 -25.52 -4.69
N VAL A 369 24.79 -24.87 -3.53
CA VAL A 369 24.21 -23.54 -3.27
C VAL A 369 25.33 -22.55 -3.04
N PHE A 370 25.24 -21.41 -3.71
CA PHE A 370 26.15 -20.28 -3.58
C PHE A 370 25.37 -19.14 -2.96
N TYR A 371 25.94 -18.52 -1.95
CA TYR A 371 25.47 -17.27 -1.36
C TYR A 371 26.49 -16.19 -1.69
N LEU A 372 26.03 -15.08 -2.25
CA LEU A 372 26.87 -14.00 -2.75
C LEU A 372 26.45 -12.69 -2.10
N ASP A 373 27.43 -11.87 -1.74
CA ASP A 373 27.21 -10.53 -1.20
C ASP A 373 28.19 -9.55 -1.87
N LEU A 374 27.65 -8.43 -2.34
CA LEU A 374 28.46 -7.39 -2.97
C LEU A 374 29.22 -6.57 -1.93
N ASP A 375 30.54 -6.64 -1.98
CA ASP A 375 31.39 -6.02 -0.98
C ASP A 375 31.24 -4.49 -1.01
N HIS A 376 30.94 -3.92 0.16
CA HIS A 376 30.84 -2.46 0.34
C HIS A 376 29.77 -1.77 -0.51
N PHE A 377 28.74 -2.47 -0.98
CA PHE A 377 27.64 -1.89 -1.77
C PHE A 377 26.98 -0.68 -1.09
N LYS A 378 26.81 -0.73 0.25
CA LYS A 378 26.30 0.41 1.02
C LYS A 378 27.07 1.72 0.79
N ARG A 379 28.41 1.67 0.66
CA ARG A 379 29.22 2.87 0.39
C ARG A 379 28.89 3.49 -0.97
N ILE A 380 28.53 2.67 -1.97
CA ILE A 380 28.10 3.15 -3.28
C ILE A 380 26.78 3.88 -3.16
N ASN A 381 25.80 3.31 -2.45
CA ASN A 381 24.53 3.98 -2.19
C ASN A 381 24.70 5.28 -1.42
N ASP A 382 25.55 5.28 -0.39
CA ASP A 382 25.81 6.48 0.43
C ASP A 382 26.52 7.59 -0.37
N THR A 383 27.31 7.23 -1.39
CA THR A 383 28.11 8.19 -2.18
C THR A 383 27.41 8.67 -3.46
N LEU A 384 26.69 7.77 -4.14
CA LEU A 384 26.13 8.01 -5.49
C LEU A 384 24.60 7.91 -5.53
N GLY A 385 23.97 7.54 -4.41
CA GLY A 385 22.52 7.41 -4.28
C GLY A 385 21.98 6.06 -4.77
N HIS A 386 20.78 5.73 -4.27
CA HIS A 386 20.06 4.51 -4.62
C HIS A 386 19.84 4.28 -6.13
N PRO A 387 19.56 5.29 -6.98
CA PRO A 387 19.36 5.05 -8.41
C PRO A 387 20.58 4.43 -9.11
N VAL A 388 21.80 4.81 -8.72
CA VAL A 388 23.03 4.22 -9.26
C VAL A 388 23.26 2.81 -8.69
N GLY A 389 22.93 2.61 -7.41
CA GLY A 389 22.93 1.29 -6.78
C GLY A 389 21.97 0.30 -7.47
N ASP A 390 20.79 0.76 -7.86
CA ASP A 390 19.79 -0.06 -8.56
C ASP A 390 20.29 -0.48 -9.95
N LEU A 391 20.90 0.44 -10.71
CA LEU A 391 21.56 0.13 -11.98
C LEU A 391 22.70 -0.88 -11.81
N LEU A 392 23.47 -0.75 -10.72
CA LEU A 392 24.54 -1.68 -10.41
C LEU A 392 23.99 -3.08 -10.12
N LEU A 393 22.94 -3.20 -9.32
CA LEU A 393 22.28 -4.48 -9.01
C LEU A 393 21.71 -5.14 -10.26
N GLN A 394 21.12 -4.37 -11.18
CA GLN A 394 20.64 -4.87 -12.47
C GLN A 394 21.78 -5.41 -13.33
N GLU A 395 22.90 -4.70 -13.40
CA GLU A 395 24.07 -5.12 -14.19
C GLU A 395 24.78 -6.33 -13.56
N VAL A 396 24.88 -6.39 -12.22
CA VAL A 396 25.37 -7.56 -11.48
C VAL A 396 24.50 -8.78 -11.78
N ALA A 397 23.17 -8.65 -11.66
CA ALA A 397 22.22 -9.70 -11.97
C ALA A 397 22.40 -10.23 -13.40
N ARG A 398 22.56 -9.32 -14.36
CA ARG A 398 22.85 -9.64 -15.76
C ARG A 398 24.14 -10.45 -15.87
N ARG A 399 25.25 -9.97 -15.29
CA ARG A 399 26.56 -10.63 -15.34
C ARG A 399 26.54 -12.03 -14.72
N ILE A 400 25.90 -12.20 -13.55
CA ILE A 400 25.75 -13.53 -12.91
C ILE A 400 24.97 -14.46 -13.84
N LYS A 401 23.85 -14.00 -14.40
CA LYS A 401 23.01 -14.82 -15.28
C LYS A 401 23.72 -15.29 -16.55
N PHE A 402 24.63 -14.48 -17.11
CA PHE A 402 25.48 -14.89 -18.24
C PHE A 402 26.61 -15.86 -17.85
N GLY A 403 26.99 -15.89 -16.57
CA GLY A 403 28.06 -16.76 -16.06
C GLY A 403 27.60 -18.17 -15.66
N VAL A 404 26.30 -18.45 -15.67
CA VAL A 404 25.70 -19.74 -15.26
C VAL A 404 24.96 -20.43 -16.39
N ARG A 405 24.61 -21.71 -16.21
CA ARG A 405 23.85 -22.48 -17.22
C ARG A 405 22.36 -22.16 -17.12
N GLU A 406 21.61 -22.44 -18.19
CA GLU A 406 20.15 -22.28 -18.19
C GLU A 406 19.44 -23.21 -17.19
N SER A 407 20.06 -24.34 -16.84
CA SER A 407 19.60 -25.26 -15.80
C SER A 407 19.75 -24.69 -14.38
N ASP A 408 20.69 -23.76 -14.17
CA ASP A 408 20.98 -23.20 -12.85
C ASP A 408 19.96 -22.11 -12.51
N VAL A 409 19.68 -21.94 -11.21
CA VAL A 409 18.75 -20.92 -10.74
C VAL A 409 19.54 -19.78 -10.10
N VAL A 410 19.38 -18.57 -10.62
CA VAL A 410 19.92 -17.34 -10.01
C VAL A 410 18.79 -16.57 -9.35
N ALA A 411 19.00 -16.21 -8.09
CA ALA A 411 18.04 -15.48 -7.29
C ALA A 411 18.68 -14.25 -6.63
N ARG A 412 17.85 -13.24 -6.37
CA ARG A 412 18.19 -12.14 -5.46
C ARG A 412 17.38 -12.31 -4.18
N LEU A 413 18.08 -12.29 -3.05
CA LEU A 413 17.48 -12.56 -1.74
C LEU A 413 16.97 -11.27 -1.08
N GLY A 414 17.62 -10.16 -1.37
CA GLY A 414 17.30 -8.82 -0.87
C GLY A 414 18.56 -7.96 -0.84
N GLY A 415 18.44 -6.63 -0.84
CA GLY A 415 19.60 -5.75 -0.74
C GLY A 415 20.66 -6.04 -1.82
N ASP A 416 21.89 -6.31 -1.38
CA ASP A 416 23.09 -6.71 -2.12
C ASP A 416 23.35 -8.22 -2.16
N GLU A 417 22.40 -9.03 -1.68
CA GLU A 417 22.54 -10.48 -1.56
C GLU A 417 21.93 -11.23 -2.74
N PHE A 418 22.72 -12.13 -3.33
CA PHE A 418 22.33 -13.01 -4.41
C PHE A 418 22.59 -14.46 -4.02
N ALA A 419 21.90 -15.39 -4.68
CA ALA A 419 22.15 -16.81 -4.52
C ALA A 419 22.05 -17.55 -5.84
N ILE A 420 22.81 -18.64 -5.95
CA ILE A 420 22.81 -19.50 -7.13
C ILE A 420 22.61 -20.93 -6.64
N LEU A 421 21.63 -21.62 -7.23
CA LEU A 421 21.48 -23.06 -7.11
C LEU A 421 22.03 -23.69 -8.38
N GLN A 422 23.21 -24.31 -8.25
CA GLN A 422 23.88 -25.05 -9.31
C GLN A 422 23.39 -26.49 -9.30
N LEU A 423 22.73 -26.92 -10.38
CA LEU A 423 22.20 -28.28 -10.52
C LEU A 423 23.21 -29.20 -11.22
N ASP A 424 23.00 -30.52 -11.06
CA ASP A 424 23.76 -31.58 -11.74
C ASP A 424 25.29 -31.50 -11.56
N VAL A 425 25.72 -31.29 -10.31
CA VAL A 425 27.13 -31.21 -9.91
C VAL A 425 27.69 -32.62 -9.67
N SER A 426 28.52 -33.09 -10.60
CA SER A 426 29.23 -34.37 -10.47
C SER A 426 30.58 -34.28 -9.75
N ASP A 427 31.20 -33.10 -9.75
CA ASP A 427 32.51 -32.85 -9.15
C ASP A 427 32.52 -31.47 -8.47
N PRO A 428 32.86 -31.39 -7.16
CA PRO A 428 33.02 -30.12 -6.45
C PRO A 428 33.95 -29.09 -7.13
N THR A 429 34.91 -29.52 -7.94
CA THR A 429 35.78 -28.60 -8.70
C THR A 429 34.99 -27.73 -9.70
N GLN A 430 33.84 -28.20 -10.17
CA GLN A 430 32.94 -27.43 -11.04
C GLN A 430 32.36 -26.23 -10.29
N SER A 431 32.01 -26.41 -9.02
CA SER A 431 31.49 -25.33 -8.19
C SER A 431 32.57 -24.28 -7.90
N ALA A 432 33.81 -24.72 -7.65
CA ALA A 432 34.95 -23.82 -7.47
C ALA A 432 35.23 -23.00 -8.74
N THR A 433 35.18 -23.65 -9.91
CA THR A 433 35.38 -23.00 -11.21
C THR A 433 34.30 -21.96 -11.49
N MET A 434 33.03 -22.30 -11.21
CA MET A 434 31.91 -21.36 -11.33
C MET A 434 32.07 -20.16 -10.40
N ALA A 435 32.45 -20.38 -9.13
CA ALA A 435 32.67 -19.30 -8.17
C ALA A 435 33.76 -18.33 -8.64
N ALA A 436 34.90 -18.86 -9.10
CA ALA A 436 36.00 -18.06 -9.63
C ALA A 436 35.56 -17.24 -10.84
N ASN A 437 34.87 -17.86 -11.81
CA ASN A 437 34.38 -17.18 -13.00
C ASN A 437 33.40 -16.05 -12.66
N ILE A 438 32.46 -16.28 -11.74
CA ILE A 438 31.50 -15.26 -11.31
C ILE A 438 32.23 -14.11 -10.63
N ARG A 439 33.12 -14.40 -9.68
CA ARG A 439 33.92 -13.39 -8.99
C ARG A 439 34.69 -12.52 -9.99
N ASP A 440 35.41 -13.14 -10.91
CA ASP A 440 36.25 -12.43 -11.88
C ASP A 440 35.40 -11.60 -12.86
N THR A 441 34.23 -12.12 -13.26
CA THR A 441 33.26 -11.39 -14.10
C THR A 441 32.70 -10.16 -13.38
N LEU A 442 32.40 -10.29 -12.09
CA LEU A 442 31.87 -9.19 -11.29
C LEU A 442 32.93 -8.15 -10.92
N LEU A 443 34.22 -8.52 -10.90
CA LEU A 443 35.33 -7.60 -10.62
C LEU A 443 35.61 -6.61 -11.77
N ALA A 444 35.18 -6.94 -12.99
CA ALA A 444 35.35 -6.07 -14.16
C ALA A 444 34.64 -4.71 -13.96
N PRO A 445 35.21 -3.59 -14.46
CA PRO A 445 34.66 -2.25 -14.26
C PRO A 445 33.21 -2.11 -14.74
N TYR A 446 32.44 -1.26 -14.06
CA TYR A 446 31.08 -0.89 -14.43
C TYR A 446 31.06 0.56 -14.90
N HIS A 447 30.43 0.81 -16.05
CA HIS A 447 30.22 2.16 -16.58
C HIS A 447 28.74 2.53 -16.45
N LEU A 448 28.37 3.14 -15.33
CA LEU A 448 26.96 3.40 -14.97
C LEU A 448 26.77 4.88 -14.66
N ALA A 449 25.79 5.50 -15.33
CA ALA A 449 25.46 6.92 -15.19
C ALA A 449 26.69 7.86 -15.32
N GLY A 450 27.65 7.50 -16.19
CA GLY A 450 28.89 8.27 -16.40
C GLY A 450 30.01 8.01 -15.38
N ASN A 451 29.79 7.15 -14.37
CA ASN A 451 30.79 6.78 -13.38
C ASN A 451 31.47 5.45 -13.74
N ALA A 452 32.78 5.35 -13.46
CA ALA A 452 33.51 4.09 -13.46
C ALA A 452 33.52 3.50 -12.05
N LEU A 453 32.85 2.38 -11.84
CA LEU A 453 32.71 1.71 -10.54
C LEU A 453 33.45 0.38 -10.54
N HIS A 454 33.99 0.02 -9.38
CA HIS A 454 34.53 -1.30 -9.10
C HIS A 454 33.86 -1.83 -7.84
N ILE A 455 33.31 -3.03 -7.95
CA ILE A 455 32.76 -3.76 -6.81
C ILE A 455 33.28 -5.19 -6.86
N SER A 456 33.64 -5.73 -5.70
CA SER A 456 33.97 -7.14 -5.55
C SER A 456 32.80 -7.90 -4.94
N VAL A 457 32.87 -9.22 -4.96
CA VAL A 457 31.86 -10.10 -4.37
C VAL A 457 32.55 -11.08 -3.43
N SER A 458 31.95 -11.29 -2.28
CA SER A 458 32.27 -12.42 -1.41
C SER A 458 31.28 -13.55 -1.67
N ILE A 459 31.75 -14.80 -1.71
CA ILE A 459 30.93 -15.97 -2.07
C ILE A 459 31.10 -17.09 -1.03
N GLY A 460 30.00 -17.61 -0.52
CA GLY A 460 29.96 -18.83 0.29
C GLY A 460 29.31 -19.98 -0.48
N ILE A 461 29.89 -21.17 -0.40
CA ILE A 461 29.43 -22.33 -1.17
C ILE A 461 29.10 -23.47 -0.21
N SER A 462 27.91 -24.04 -0.31
CA SER A 462 27.56 -25.29 0.37
C SER A 462 27.13 -26.35 -0.63
N SER A 463 27.79 -27.50 -0.57
CA SER A 463 27.50 -28.63 -1.46
C SER A 463 26.53 -29.59 -0.78
N TYR A 464 25.57 -30.09 -1.54
CA TYR A 464 24.72 -31.18 -1.07
C TYR A 464 25.56 -32.42 -0.77
N SER A 465 25.23 -33.07 0.34
CA SER A 465 25.70 -34.39 0.73
C SER A 465 24.55 -35.21 1.30
N ASP A 466 24.66 -36.54 1.35
CA ASP A 466 23.60 -37.40 1.89
C ASP A 466 23.29 -37.15 3.38
N LEU A 467 24.20 -36.47 4.10
CA LEU A 467 24.03 -36.03 5.49
C LEU A 467 23.35 -34.65 5.62
N SER A 468 23.02 -34.00 4.49
CA SER A 468 22.40 -32.68 4.49
C SER A 468 20.95 -32.77 4.98
N LEU A 469 20.62 -31.98 6.00
CA LEU A 469 19.33 -32.02 6.69
C LEU A 469 18.18 -31.56 5.78
N ASP A 470 18.22 -30.29 5.36
CA ASP A 470 17.20 -29.62 4.57
C ASP A 470 17.73 -28.37 3.84
N ALA A 471 16.83 -27.70 3.09
CA ALA A 471 17.13 -26.53 2.29
C ALA A 471 17.60 -25.32 3.13
N ASP A 472 16.96 -25.07 4.27
CA ASP A 472 17.31 -23.95 5.14
C ASP A 472 18.68 -24.14 5.78
N ALA A 473 19.01 -25.36 6.22
CA ALA A 473 20.33 -25.69 6.75
C ALA A 473 21.42 -25.50 5.69
N LEU A 474 21.19 -25.91 4.44
CA LEU A 474 22.18 -25.78 3.37
C LEU A 474 22.42 -24.30 3.00
N LEU A 475 21.37 -23.48 2.99
CA LEU A 475 21.49 -22.03 2.82
C LEU A 475 22.25 -21.37 3.98
N GLY A 476 21.96 -21.77 5.22
CA GLY A 476 22.68 -21.30 6.40
C GLY A 476 24.17 -21.66 6.37
N GLN A 477 24.51 -22.87 5.91
CA GLN A 477 25.90 -23.30 5.72
C GLN A 477 26.62 -22.46 4.66
N ALA A 478 25.95 -22.14 3.54
CA ALA A 478 26.51 -21.27 2.51
C ALA A 478 26.73 -19.85 3.05
N ASP A 479 25.82 -19.31 3.86
CA ASP A 479 25.97 -18.01 4.52
C ASP A 479 27.16 -17.98 5.50
N MET A 480 27.38 -19.05 6.28
CA MET A 480 28.55 -19.16 7.15
C MET A 480 29.87 -19.16 6.36
N ALA A 481 29.91 -19.83 5.22
CA ALA A 481 31.05 -19.80 4.32
C ALA A 481 31.27 -18.41 3.70
N LEU A 482 30.18 -17.69 3.37
CA LEU A 482 30.21 -16.33 2.87
C LEU A 482 30.80 -15.38 3.92
N TYR A 483 30.37 -15.50 5.17
CA TYR A 483 30.92 -14.74 6.29
C TYR A 483 32.45 -14.96 6.40
N ARG A 484 32.91 -16.21 6.26
CA ARG A 484 34.34 -16.53 6.24
C ARG A 484 35.09 -15.86 5.10
N ALA A 485 34.50 -15.83 3.90
CA ALA A 485 35.06 -15.12 2.76
C ALA A 485 35.21 -13.61 3.03
N LYS A 486 34.23 -12.99 3.70
CA LYS A 486 34.31 -11.58 4.10
C LYS A 486 35.41 -11.32 5.14
N GLU A 487 35.62 -12.24 6.09
CA GLU A 487 36.65 -12.11 7.11
C GLU A 487 38.08 -12.27 6.58
N MET A 488 38.29 -13.20 5.65
CA MET A 488 39.62 -13.48 5.08
C MET A 488 40.06 -12.47 4.01
N GLY A 489 39.42 -11.31 3.93
CA GLY A 489 39.82 -10.22 3.03
C GLY A 489 38.83 -9.87 1.91
N ARG A 490 37.63 -10.47 1.87
CA ARG A 490 36.60 -10.26 0.82
C ARG A 490 37.10 -10.64 -0.58
N ASN A 491 36.32 -10.37 -1.63
CA ASN A 491 36.68 -10.68 -3.03
C ASN A 491 37.18 -12.12 -3.26
N GLN A 492 36.50 -13.09 -2.67
CA GLN A 492 36.90 -14.49 -2.72
C GLN A 492 35.71 -15.41 -2.44
N TYR A 493 35.93 -16.71 -2.62
CA TYR A 493 34.94 -17.72 -2.30
C TYR A 493 35.47 -18.69 -1.25
N HIS A 494 34.58 -19.25 -0.44
CA HIS A 494 34.88 -20.32 0.52
C HIS A 494 33.82 -21.41 0.47
N PHE A 495 34.24 -22.66 0.64
CA PHE A 495 33.33 -23.78 0.85
C PHE A 495 33.00 -23.91 2.33
N HIS A 496 31.76 -24.31 2.62
CA HIS A 496 31.36 -24.69 3.95
C HIS A 496 32.13 -25.94 4.42
N SER A 497 32.67 -25.88 5.63
CA SER A 497 33.23 -27.02 6.36
C SER A 497 32.77 -26.96 7.82
N GLU A 498 32.73 -28.12 8.51
CA GLU A 498 32.35 -28.16 9.92
C GLU A 498 33.27 -27.33 10.82
N GLU A 499 34.55 -27.22 10.46
CA GLU A 499 35.53 -26.40 11.17
C GLU A 499 35.21 -24.90 11.06
N ILE A 500 34.84 -24.43 9.87
CA ILE A 500 34.38 -23.04 9.64
C ILE A 500 33.13 -22.78 10.47
N SER A 501 32.19 -23.73 10.48
CA SER A 501 30.94 -23.57 11.21
C SER A 501 31.16 -23.44 12.72
N ARG A 502 32.03 -24.27 13.29
CA ARG A 502 32.42 -24.18 14.70
C ARG A 502 33.11 -22.85 14.99
N GLU A 503 34.05 -22.41 14.16
CA GLU A 503 34.81 -21.18 14.39
C GLU A 503 33.93 -19.93 14.35
N VAL A 504 33.01 -19.83 13.39
CA VAL A 504 32.06 -18.71 13.29
C VAL A 504 31.10 -18.71 14.49
N ALA A 505 30.56 -19.86 14.87
CA ALA A 505 29.66 -19.98 16.02
C ALA A 505 30.36 -19.63 17.35
N GLU A 506 31.59 -20.12 17.55
CA GLU A 506 32.39 -19.79 18.74
C GLU A 506 32.69 -18.30 18.82
N ARG A 507 32.98 -17.64 17.70
CA ARG A 507 33.22 -16.18 17.65
C ARG A 507 31.98 -15.37 18.00
N MET A 508 30.83 -15.72 17.43
CA MET A 508 29.57 -15.03 17.73
C MET A 508 29.18 -15.21 19.20
N THR A 509 29.40 -16.41 19.73
CA THR A 509 29.22 -16.70 21.17
C THR A 509 30.14 -15.82 22.01
N LEU A 510 31.43 -15.75 21.67
CA LEU A 510 32.41 -14.96 22.40
C LEU A 510 32.08 -13.45 22.39
N VAL A 511 31.52 -12.92 21.30
CA VAL A 511 31.07 -11.51 21.24
C VAL A 511 29.88 -11.27 22.16
N SER A 512 28.89 -12.16 22.14
CA SER A 512 27.74 -12.08 23.04
C SER A 512 28.15 -12.17 24.52
N GLU A 513 29.06 -13.09 24.83
CA GLU A 513 29.63 -13.25 26.17
C GLU A 513 30.46 -12.01 26.57
N LEU A 514 31.23 -11.41 25.65
CA LEU A 514 31.99 -10.18 25.91
C LEU A 514 31.07 -9.00 26.24
N MET A 515 29.95 -8.87 25.54
CA MET A 515 28.95 -7.84 25.83
C MET A 515 28.35 -8.02 27.22
N THR A 516 28.12 -9.26 27.65
CA THR A 516 27.66 -9.58 29.01
C THR A 516 28.75 -9.30 30.06
N ALA A 517 30.01 -9.60 29.73
CA ALA A 517 31.17 -9.40 30.60
C ALA A 517 31.43 -7.92 30.94
N LEU A 518 31.09 -7.00 30.02
CA LEU A 518 31.15 -5.55 30.25
C LEU A 518 30.26 -5.09 31.41
N GLU A 519 29.20 -5.84 31.72
CA GLU A 519 28.26 -5.55 32.80
C GLU A 519 28.51 -6.42 34.06
N SER A 520 29.28 -7.51 33.93
CA SER A 520 29.30 -8.60 34.93
C SER A 520 30.58 -8.74 35.77
N ASN A 521 31.39 -7.68 35.92
CA ASN A 521 32.68 -7.70 36.65
C ASN A 521 33.66 -8.81 36.21
N GLU A 522 33.54 -9.29 34.97
CA GLU A 522 34.41 -10.34 34.42
C GLU A 522 35.64 -9.76 33.72
N LEU A 523 35.61 -8.48 33.38
CA LEU A 523 36.75 -7.77 32.79
C LEU A 523 37.60 -7.12 33.88
N MET A 524 38.91 -7.12 33.67
CA MET A 524 39.86 -6.47 34.56
C MET A 524 41.04 -5.88 33.80
N LEU A 525 41.69 -4.90 34.43
CA LEU A 525 42.90 -4.28 33.91
C LEU A 525 44.12 -4.80 34.68
N ARG A 526 45.17 -5.16 33.95
CA ARG A 526 46.53 -5.24 34.45
C ARG A 526 47.33 -4.06 33.94
N TYR A 527 48.40 -3.74 34.66
CA TYR A 527 49.14 -2.51 34.49
C TYR A 527 50.62 -2.82 34.25
N ALA A 528 51.14 -2.42 33.10
CA ALA A 528 52.55 -2.60 32.74
C ALA A 528 53.30 -1.27 32.93
N PRO A 529 54.29 -1.20 33.83
CA PRO A 529 55.04 0.03 34.06
C PRO A 529 56.00 0.31 32.91
N GLU A 530 56.10 1.59 32.56
CA GLU A 530 57.08 2.11 31.62
C GLU A 530 58.21 2.79 32.41
N ILE A 531 59.40 2.20 32.38
CA ILE A 531 60.53 2.58 33.23
C ILE A 531 61.60 3.30 32.41
N ASP A 532 62.05 4.47 32.86
CA ASP A 532 63.21 5.14 32.29
C ASP A 532 64.49 4.34 32.59
N LEU A 533 65.17 3.88 31.54
CA LEU A 533 66.36 3.03 31.66
C LEU A 533 67.54 3.71 32.37
N HIS A 534 67.60 5.05 32.39
CA HIS A 534 68.68 5.78 33.02
C HIS A 534 68.45 6.00 34.53
N SER A 535 67.26 6.45 34.90
CA SER A 535 66.92 6.80 36.28
C SER A 535 66.23 5.68 37.06
N GLY A 536 65.76 4.63 36.38
CA GLY A 536 64.96 3.56 36.99
C GLY A 536 63.57 4.00 37.45
N ARG A 537 63.15 5.24 37.12
CA ARG A 537 61.85 5.79 37.51
C ARG A 537 60.75 5.34 36.56
N ILE A 538 59.56 5.12 37.10
CA ILE A 538 58.36 4.86 36.31
C ILE A 538 57.89 6.19 35.70
N LEU A 539 57.84 6.28 34.37
CA LEU A 539 57.35 7.47 33.65
C LEU A 539 55.89 7.34 33.21
N GLY A 540 55.37 6.12 33.16
CA GLY A 540 53.99 5.86 32.74
C GLY A 540 53.55 4.45 33.09
N MET A 541 52.27 4.18 32.86
CA MET A 541 51.67 2.88 33.09
C MET A 541 50.72 2.53 31.94
N GLU A 542 50.90 1.38 31.30
CA GLU A 542 50.01 0.89 30.25
C GLU A 542 48.92 0.00 30.84
N ALA A 543 47.66 0.34 30.55
CA ALA A 543 46.50 -0.46 30.93
C ALA A 543 46.21 -1.54 29.89
N GLN A 544 46.24 -2.79 30.32
CA GLN A 544 45.99 -3.97 29.49
C GLN A 544 44.76 -4.72 29.99
N VAL A 545 43.81 -4.95 29.09
CA VAL A 545 42.57 -5.65 29.43
C VAL A 545 42.75 -7.17 29.43
N LEU A 546 42.19 -7.81 30.45
CA LEU A 546 42.02 -9.25 30.54
C LEU A 546 40.57 -9.58 30.83
N TRP A 547 40.15 -10.76 30.39
CA TRP A 547 38.81 -11.26 30.62
C TRP A 547 38.86 -12.55 31.43
N GLN A 548 38.29 -12.52 32.63
CA GLN A 548 38.05 -13.70 33.47
C GLN A 548 36.78 -14.41 32.98
N HIS A 549 36.91 -15.16 31.90
CA HIS A 549 35.79 -15.84 31.29
C HIS A 549 35.36 -17.04 32.16
N PRO A 550 34.04 -17.19 32.49
CA PRO A 550 33.55 -18.23 33.41
C PRO A 550 33.91 -19.68 33.01
N ARG A 551 33.94 -19.97 31.70
CA ARG A 551 34.23 -21.28 31.15
C ARG A 551 35.65 -21.41 30.56
N ARG A 552 36.17 -20.35 29.93
CA ARG A 552 37.47 -20.38 29.22
C ARG A 552 38.65 -19.97 30.10
N GLY A 553 38.42 -19.55 31.34
CA GLY A 553 39.46 -19.05 32.23
C GLY A 553 39.92 -17.66 31.84
N LEU A 554 41.19 -17.34 32.10
CA LEU A 554 41.74 -16.00 31.85
C LEU A 554 42.15 -15.85 30.38
N LEU A 555 41.45 -14.98 29.65
CA LEU A 555 41.74 -14.63 28.26
C LEU A 555 42.53 -13.31 28.18
N ALA A 556 43.55 -13.29 27.35
CA ALA A 556 44.34 -12.09 27.09
C ALA A 556 43.69 -11.24 25.99
N ALA A 557 44.04 -9.96 25.91
CA ALA A 557 43.52 -9.05 24.87
C ALA A 557 43.65 -9.63 23.44
N ALA A 558 44.75 -10.33 23.14
CA ALA A 558 44.98 -10.96 21.84
C ALA A 558 43.90 -11.99 21.44
N ASP A 559 43.23 -12.63 22.41
CA ASP A 559 42.24 -13.68 22.15
C ASP A 559 40.87 -13.13 21.75
N PHE A 560 40.51 -11.91 22.17
CA PHE A 560 39.16 -11.37 22.00
C PHE A 560 39.09 -9.96 21.39
N VAL A 561 40.13 -9.12 21.52
CA VAL A 561 40.14 -7.77 20.94
C VAL A 561 40.01 -7.80 19.41
N PRO A 562 40.72 -8.66 18.65
CA PRO A 562 40.56 -8.72 17.19
C PRO A 562 39.12 -9.04 16.76
N ILE A 563 38.41 -9.84 17.55
CA ILE A 563 37.01 -10.20 17.30
C ILE A 563 36.11 -9.00 17.61
N ALA A 564 36.35 -8.34 18.74
CA ALA A 564 35.61 -7.14 19.14
C ALA A 564 35.77 -5.99 18.13
N GLU A 565 36.95 -5.85 17.51
CA GLU A 565 37.20 -4.85 16.46
C GLU A 565 36.33 -5.09 15.21
N LYS A 566 36.22 -6.34 14.78
CA LYS A 566 35.45 -6.72 13.59
C LYS A 566 33.95 -6.60 13.79
N THR A 567 33.46 -6.89 15.00
CA THR A 567 32.02 -6.84 15.33
C THR A 567 31.56 -5.49 15.87
N GLY A 568 32.47 -4.55 16.10
CA GLY A 568 32.17 -3.24 16.68
C GLY A 568 32.05 -3.25 18.21
N ALA A 569 32.13 -4.40 18.87
CA ALA A 569 32.17 -4.52 20.33
C ALA A 569 33.42 -3.85 20.95
N ILE A 570 34.44 -3.51 20.15
CA ILE A 570 35.59 -2.72 20.59
C ILE A 570 35.20 -1.32 21.07
N ILE A 571 34.11 -0.75 20.56
CA ILE A 571 33.65 0.59 20.98
C ILE A 571 33.21 0.58 22.45
N PRO A 572 32.24 -0.26 22.88
CA PRO A 572 31.85 -0.32 24.28
C PRO A 572 32.98 -0.87 25.18
N LEU A 573 33.77 -1.84 24.71
CA LEU A 573 34.96 -2.32 25.43
C LEU A 573 35.96 -1.19 25.70
N GLY A 574 36.26 -0.38 24.68
CA GLY A 574 37.14 0.76 24.79
C GLY A 574 36.67 1.80 25.80
N ARG A 575 35.36 2.05 25.88
CA ARG A 575 34.79 2.95 26.91
C ARG A 575 34.97 2.38 28.31
N TRP A 576 34.75 1.08 28.47
CA TRP A 576 34.95 0.40 29.74
C TRP A 576 36.41 0.48 30.20
N VAL A 577 37.37 0.20 29.30
CA VAL A 577 38.81 0.31 29.56
C VAL A 577 39.18 1.74 29.96
N LEU A 578 38.69 2.75 29.22
CA LEU A 578 38.95 4.15 29.51
C LEU A 578 38.44 4.56 30.90
N ASP A 579 37.21 4.18 31.26
CA ASP A 579 36.62 4.50 32.56
C ASP A 579 37.40 3.87 33.71
N HIS A 580 37.74 2.58 33.61
CA HIS A 580 38.45 1.85 34.67
C HIS A 580 39.91 2.28 34.79
N ALA A 581 40.58 2.59 33.68
CA ALA A 581 41.95 3.11 33.71
C ALA A 581 42.00 4.50 34.38
N CYS A 582 41.02 5.37 34.07
CA CYS A 582 40.91 6.67 34.72
C CYS A 582 40.55 6.55 36.21
N GLN A 583 39.64 5.65 36.56
CA GLN A 583 39.30 5.34 37.95
C GLN A 583 40.54 4.89 38.73
N GLN A 584 41.34 3.97 38.18
CA GLN A 584 42.54 3.49 38.85
C GLN A 584 43.60 4.60 39.01
N MET A 585 43.76 5.45 37.99
CA MET A 585 44.65 6.61 38.08
C MET A 585 44.24 7.57 39.22
N HIS A 586 42.94 7.82 39.35
CA HIS A 586 42.39 8.63 40.44
C HIS A 586 42.64 7.99 41.82
N LEU A 587 42.48 6.67 41.95
CA LEU A 587 42.79 5.94 43.18
C LEU A 587 44.27 6.08 43.57
N TRP A 588 45.19 5.86 42.62
CA TRP A 588 46.61 6.05 42.88
C TRP A 588 46.97 7.50 43.20
N ARG A 589 46.24 8.49 42.65
CA ARG A 589 46.44 9.89 43.01
C ARG A 589 46.06 10.16 44.45
N ASN A 590 44.93 9.63 44.91
CA ASN A 590 44.48 9.78 46.29
C ASN A 590 45.45 9.11 47.28
N GLU A 591 46.16 8.07 46.85
CA GLU A 591 47.25 7.45 47.60
C GLU A 591 48.61 8.18 47.49
N GLY A 592 48.72 9.22 46.65
CA GLY A 592 49.96 9.97 46.43
C GLY A 592 51.01 9.27 45.57
N VAL A 593 50.60 8.27 44.78
CA VAL A 593 51.51 7.37 44.03
C VAL A 593 51.19 7.27 42.55
N ALA A 594 50.32 8.15 42.02
CA ALA A 594 49.93 8.13 40.63
C ALA A 594 51.14 8.27 39.68
N PRO A 595 51.23 7.45 38.61
CA PRO A 595 52.20 7.67 37.56
C PRO A 595 51.89 8.97 36.80
N PRO A 596 52.88 9.55 36.11
CA PRO A 596 52.67 10.76 35.32
C PRO A 596 51.66 10.59 34.17
N VAL A 597 51.58 9.40 33.57
CA VAL A 597 50.77 9.10 32.39
C VAL A 597 50.16 7.70 32.46
N MET A 598 48.90 7.57 32.09
CA MET A 598 48.20 6.31 31.83
C MET A 598 48.05 6.09 30.32
N ALA A 599 48.66 5.03 29.80
CA ALA A 599 48.60 4.65 28.39
C ALA A 599 47.48 3.64 28.12
N ILE A 600 46.70 3.88 27.06
CA ILE A 600 45.55 3.06 26.64
C ILE A 600 45.65 2.82 25.13
N LYS A 601 45.54 1.57 24.69
CA LYS A 601 45.51 1.23 23.27
C LYS A 601 44.19 1.64 22.61
N LEU A 602 44.26 2.14 21.38
CA LEU A 602 43.12 2.64 20.63
C LEU A 602 43.02 1.98 19.25
N SER A 603 41.88 1.35 18.96
CA SER A 603 41.62 0.72 17.68
C SER A 603 41.21 1.70 16.57
N LEU A 604 41.33 1.26 15.31
CA LEU A 604 40.84 2.01 14.15
C LEU A 604 39.34 2.33 14.23
N ALA A 605 38.54 1.38 14.72
CA ALA A 605 37.10 1.56 14.82
C ALA A 605 36.75 2.66 15.84
N GLN A 606 37.43 2.69 17.00
CA GLN A 606 37.25 3.75 17.99
C GLN A 606 37.67 5.12 17.46
N LEU A 607 38.76 5.18 16.69
CA LEU A 607 39.17 6.41 16.03
C LEU A 607 38.09 6.89 15.06
N LYS A 608 37.54 6.01 14.21
CA LYS A 608 36.46 6.32 13.26
C LYS A 608 35.21 6.89 13.94
N SER A 609 34.92 6.50 15.18
CA SER A 609 33.86 7.09 16.02
C SER A 609 34.27 8.43 16.66
N GLY A 610 35.02 9.27 15.94
CA GLY A 610 35.74 10.44 16.47
C GLY A 610 34.94 11.32 17.44
N PRO A 611 33.77 11.87 17.06
CA PRO A 611 32.96 12.71 17.95
C PRO A 611 32.58 12.04 19.27
N GLU A 612 32.28 10.74 19.22
CA GLU A 612 31.89 9.94 20.38
C GLU A 612 33.10 9.62 21.27
N LEU A 613 34.26 9.33 20.67
CA LEU A 613 35.51 9.15 21.41
C LEU A 613 35.88 10.41 22.19
N ILE A 614 35.84 11.58 21.54
CA ILE A 614 36.14 12.88 22.18
C ILE A 614 35.20 13.14 23.36
N TYR A 615 33.90 12.91 23.17
CA TYR A 615 32.91 13.05 24.24
C TYR A 615 33.20 12.13 25.42
N ASN A 616 33.53 10.86 25.17
CA ASN A 616 33.85 9.91 26.23
C ASN A 616 35.10 10.31 27.01
N VAL A 617 36.16 10.74 26.34
CA VAL A 617 37.40 11.22 26.99
C VAL A 617 37.13 12.40 27.91
N LEU A 618 36.42 13.42 27.43
CA LEU A 618 36.06 14.59 28.24
C LEU A 618 35.20 14.22 29.45
N ARG A 619 34.18 13.38 29.25
CA ARG A 619 33.29 12.96 30.32
C ARG A 619 34.02 12.15 31.39
N THR A 620 34.85 11.20 30.99
CA THR A 620 35.55 10.29 31.90
C THR A 620 36.64 11.02 32.67
N THR A 621 37.44 11.86 32.01
CA THR A 621 38.47 12.68 32.69
C THR A 621 37.84 13.64 33.70
N ALA A 622 36.74 14.32 33.35
CA ALA A 622 36.00 15.16 34.29
C ALA A 622 35.43 14.38 35.49
N ARG A 623 34.88 13.18 35.24
CA ARG A 623 34.29 12.33 36.29
C ARG A 623 35.32 11.89 37.34
N TRP A 624 36.54 11.59 36.93
CA TRP A 624 37.62 11.09 37.79
C TRP A 624 38.66 12.17 38.13
N GLU A 625 38.33 13.44 37.87
CA GLU A 625 39.17 14.60 38.19
C GLU A 625 40.59 14.52 37.58
N LEU A 626 40.72 13.90 36.41
CA LEU A 626 41.98 13.80 35.68
C LEU A 626 42.09 14.93 34.66
N ALA A 627 43.30 15.40 34.44
CA ALA A 627 43.60 16.26 33.32
C ALA A 627 43.87 15.43 32.06
N PRO A 628 43.47 15.91 30.85
CA PRO A 628 43.65 15.13 29.63
C PRO A 628 45.11 14.77 29.30
N TRP A 629 46.08 15.58 29.73
CA TRP A 629 47.52 15.33 29.51
C TRP A 629 48.09 14.17 30.33
N GLU A 630 47.33 13.65 31.28
CA GLU A 630 47.68 12.48 32.07
C GLU A 630 47.28 11.17 31.38
N LEU A 631 46.64 11.28 30.20
CA LEU A 631 46.30 10.15 29.34
C LEU A 631 47.20 10.14 28.10
N ARG A 632 47.53 8.93 27.66
CA ARG A 632 48.16 8.67 26.36
C ARG A 632 47.38 7.61 25.60
N PHE A 633 47.09 7.88 24.34
CA PHE A 633 46.53 6.87 23.44
C PHE A 633 47.61 6.30 22.52
N ASP A 634 47.73 4.98 22.56
CA ASP A 634 48.66 4.22 21.74
C ASP A 634 47.91 3.68 20.51
N VAL A 635 48.37 4.05 19.31
CA VAL A 635 47.73 3.72 18.04
C VAL A 635 48.72 2.97 17.16
N THR A 636 48.36 1.79 16.67
CA THR A 636 49.26 1.00 15.81
C THR A 636 49.60 1.72 14.50
N GLU A 637 50.80 1.46 13.97
CA GLU A 637 51.22 2.01 12.67
C GLU A 637 50.22 1.67 11.54
N ALA A 638 49.70 0.44 11.51
CA ALA A 638 48.69 0.00 10.54
C ALA A 638 47.38 0.82 10.64
N THR A 639 46.97 1.18 11.86
CA THR A 639 45.78 2.02 12.09
C THR A 639 45.99 3.44 11.53
N LEU A 640 47.19 3.99 11.65
CA LEU A 640 47.54 5.30 11.11
C LEU A 640 47.64 5.34 9.57
N ALA A 641 48.15 4.25 8.98
CA ALA A 641 48.20 4.11 7.52
C ALA A 641 46.79 4.12 6.90
N GLN A 642 45.84 3.42 7.54
CA GLN A 642 44.46 3.34 7.08
C GLN A 642 43.65 4.64 7.30
N THR A 643 44.03 5.46 8.29
CA THR A 643 43.31 6.72 8.59
C THR A 643 43.60 7.85 7.61
N LYS A 644 44.76 7.88 6.92
CA LYS A 644 45.03 8.89 5.86
C LYS A 644 43.97 8.89 4.74
N TRP A 645 43.21 7.80 4.59
CA TRP A 645 42.19 7.62 3.56
C TRP A 645 40.79 8.06 4.01
N THR A 646 40.59 8.36 5.29
CA THR A 646 39.31 8.81 5.88
C THR A 646 39.51 10.16 6.56
N HIS A 647 38.84 11.22 6.08
CA HIS A 647 38.79 12.52 6.75
C HIS A 647 38.19 12.35 8.16
N ASN A 648 39.04 12.17 9.18
CA ASN A 648 38.62 11.97 10.55
C ASN A 648 39.50 12.78 11.49
N ASP A 649 38.91 13.80 12.10
CA ASP A 649 39.59 14.82 12.92
C ASP A 649 39.80 14.39 14.38
N ALA A 650 39.64 13.10 14.72
CA ALA A 650 39.75 12.60 16.09
C ALA A 650 41.12 12.84 16.71
N LEU A 651 42.22 12.50 16.01
CA LEU A 651 43.58 12.67 16.54
C LEU A 651 43.97 14.15 16.75
N PRO A 652 43.74 15.07 15.79
CA PRO A 652 43.92 16.49 16.03
C PRO A 652 43.16 17.00 17.26
N ARG A 653 41.90 16.60 17.42
CA ARG A 653 41.04 17.06 18.50
C ARG A 653 41.41 16.49 19.87
N LEU A 654 41.85 15.24 19.93
CA LEU A 654 42.44 14.67 21.15
C LEU A 654 43.69 15.44 21.60
N ARG A 655 44.51 15.87 20.64
CA ARG A 655 45.69 16.70 20.93
C ARG A 655 45.34 18.11 21.38
N GLU A 656 44.31 18.74 20.81
CA GLU A 656 43.80 20.04 21.28
C GLU A 656 43.33 19.97 22.74
N LEU A 657 42.80 18.81 23.18
CA LEU A 657 42.47 18.58 24.58
C LEU A 657 43.69 18.41 25.49
N GLY A 658 44.87 18.13 24.91
CA GLY A 658 46.12 17.91 25.63
C GLY A 658 46.50 16.44 25.80
N VAL A 659 45.73 15.49 25.24
CA VAL A 659 46.03 14.06 25.33
C VAL A 659 47.28 13.72 24.51
N ALA A 660 48.18 12.92 25.08
CA ALA A 660 49.37 12.47 24.38
C ALA A 660 49.04 11.33 23.40
N ILE A 661 49.70 11.31 22.24
CA ILE A 661 49.53 10.25 21.24
C ILE A 661 50.85 9.51 21.05
N ALA A 662 50.83 8.18 21.10
CA ALA A 662 51.96 7.33 20.74
C ALA A 662 51.63 6.48 19.51
N ILE A 663 52.65 6.18 18.70
CA ILE A 663 52.55 5.17 17.64
C ILE A 663 53.08 3.85 18.18
N ASP A 664 52.24 2.82 18.13
CA ASP A 664 52.54 1.45 18.55
C ASP A 664 53.03 0.58 17.37
N ASP A 665 53.82 -0.46 17.67
CA ASP A 665 54.36 -1.43 16.70
C ASP A 665 55.12 -0.80 15.50
N PHE A 666 55.82 0.32 15.71
CA PHE A 666 56.50 1.02 14.63
C PHE A 666 57.68 0.23 14.07
N GLY A 667 57.75 0.14 12.73
CA GLY A 667 58.85 -0.52 12.01
C GLY A 667 58.53 -1.94 11.51
N THR A 668 57.26 -2.35 11.58
CA THR A 668 56.80 -3.70 11.19
C THR A 668 56.40 -3.81 9.72
N GLU A 669 55.65 -2.84 9.16
CA GLU A 669 55.10 -2.97 7.80
C GLU A 669 55.13 -1.71 6.93
N TYR A 670 54.86 -0.51 7.48
CA TYR A 670 54.64 0.70 6.65
C TYR A 670 55.76 1.74 6.70
N SER A 671 56.57 1.75 7.77
CA SER A 671 57.77 2.58 8.04
C SER A 671 57.77 3.97 7.36
N SER A 672 56.66 4.72 7.44
CA SER A 672 56.52 6.00 6.73
C SER A 672 56.58 7.19 7.70
N PHE A 673 57.64 7.99 7.56
CA PHE A 673 57.87 9.18 8.36
C PHE A 673 56.83 10.31 8.14
N ASP A 674 56.03 10.23 7.08
CA ASP A 674 54.98 11.21 6.82
C ASP A 674 53.90 11.21 7.92
N TYR A 675 53.58 10.06 8.51
CA TYR A 675 52.57 9.99 9.59
C TYR A 675 53.03 10.75 10.84
N LEU A 676 54.33 10.65 11.17
CA LEU A 676 54.94 11.34 12.32
C LEU A 676 54.83 12.86 12.18
N LYS A 677 55.11 13.37 10.98
CA LYS A 677 55.02 14.80 10.68
C LYS A 677 53.57 15.30 10.64
N THR A 678 52.66 14.52 10.05
CA THR A 678 51.26 14.91 9.85
C THR A 678 50.50 14.97 11.17
N TYR A 679 50.63 13.95 12.01
CA TYR A 679 49.84 13.82 13.24
C TYR A 679 50.52 14.43 14.48
N ARG A 680 51.80 14.82 14.38
CA ARG A 680 52.61 15.40 15.48
C ARG A 680 52.48 14.61 16.78
N VAL A 681 52.84 13.33 16.70
CA VAL A 681 52.79 12.39 17.83
C VAL A 681 53.80 12.74 18.91
N ASN A 682 53.55 12.30 20.14
CA ASN A 682 54.41 12.56 21.30
C ASN A 682 55.44 11.44 21.48
N HIS A 683 55.07 10.19 21.22
CA HIS A 683 55.92 9.03 21.43
C HIS A 683 55.90 8.06 20.26
N LEU A 684 57.00 7.34 20.12
CA LEU A 684 57.18 6.25 19.17
C LEU A 684 57.55 4.99 19.94
N LYS A 685 56.70 3.96 19.89
CA LYS A 685 56.97 2.65 20.47
C LYS A 685 57.55 1.74 19.37
N LEU A 686 58.80 1.33 19.57
CA LEU A 686 59.52 0.47 18.65
C LEU A 686 59.17 -1.00 18.95
N ALA A 687 58.68 -1.70 17.94
CA ALA A 687 58.36 -3.12 18.05
C ALA A 687 59.59 -3.93 18.49
N GLN A 688 59.37 -4.95 19.32
CA GLN A 688 60.46 -5.80 19.84
C GLN A 688 61.32 -6.40 18.71
N SER A 689 60.70 -6.86 17.63
CA SER A 689 61.39 -7.41 16.46
C SER A 689 62.36 -6.42 15.81
N PHE A 690 62.04 -5.13 15.85
CA PHE A 690 62.89 -4.06 15.32
C PHE A 690 64.12 -3.82 16.21
N VAL A 691 63.92 -3.87 17.53
CA VAL A 691 65.00 -3.77 18.53
C VAL A 691 65.92 -5.00 18.44
N ASP A 692 65.34 -6.19 18.33
CA ASP A 692 66.07 -7.45 18.20
C ASP A 692 66.89 -7.50 16.91
N SER A 693 66.30 -7.06 15.78
CA SER A 693 67.02 -6.94 14.50
C SER A 693 68.23 -6.01 14.61
N ALA A 694 68.09 -4.87 15.29
CA ALA A 694 69.18 -3.93 15.49
C ALA A 694 70.32 -4.47 16.38
N ALA A 695 70.06 -5.47 17.23
CA ALA A 695 71.08 -6.12 18.04
C ALA A 695 71.93 -7.13 17.25
N HIS A 696 71.39 -7.69 16.15
CA HIS A 696 72.01 -8.80 15.41
C HIS A 696 72.55 -8.40 14.03
N ASP A 697 72.10 -7.28 13.46
CA ASP A 697 72.48 -6.83 12.13
C ASP A 697 72.91 -5.34 12.08
N VAL A 698 73.93 -5.03 11.28
CA VAL A 698 74.47 -3.69 11.08
C VAL A 698 73.46 -2.78 10.36
N ALA A 699 72.69 -3.31 9.41
CA ALA A 699 71.66 -2.52 8.74
C ALA A 699 70.51 -2.16 9.71
N GLY A 700 70.07 -3.13 10.52
CA GLY A 700 69.14 -2.89 11.64
C GLY A 700 69.64 -1.83 12.63
N ALA A 701 70.91 -1.90 13.05
CA ALA A 701 71.51 -0.93 13.97
C ALA A 701 71.55 0.50 13.38
N ASN A 702 71.83 0.63 12.08
CA ASN A 702 71.82 1.91 11.38
C ASN A 702 70.40 2.47 11.24
N ALA A 703 69.40 1.62 10.94
CA ALA A 703 68.00 2.02 10.85
C ALA A 703 67.47 2.52 12.21
N LEU A 704 67.77 1.81 13.29
CA LEU A 704 67.45 2.23 14.66
C LEU A 704 68.08 3.58 15.00
N ARG A 705 69.37 3.78 14.68
CA ARG A 705 70.05 5.06 14.92
C ARG A 705 69.42 6.21 14.13
N ALA A 706 69.01 5.97 12.89
CA ALA A 706 68.35 6.96 12.05
C ALA A 706 66.99 7.37 12.63
N ILE A 707 66.17 6.41 13.05
CA ILE A 707 64.87 6.67 13.69
C ILE A 707 65.05 7.42 15.01
N VAL A 708 66.02 7.02 15.84
CA VAL A 708 66.29 7.67 17.12
C VAL A 708 66.69 9.13 16.93
N ASN A 709 67.58 9.41 15.98
CA ASN A 709 67.98 10.77 15.66
C ASN A 709 66.81 11.59 15.09
N PHE A 710 66.02 11.00 14.19
CA PHE A 710 64.84 11.65 13.61
C PHE A 710 63.79 12.02 14.67
N ALA A 711 63.48 11.08 15.58
CA ALA A 711 62.56 11.32 16.68
C ALA A 711 63.08 12.42 17.61
N ARG A 712 64.39 12.43 17.92
CA ARG A 712 65.02 13.52 18.70
C ARG A 712 64.83 14.88 18.03
N ASP A 713 65.13 14.99 16.74
CA ASP A 713 65.05 16.27 16.01
C ASP A 713 63.61 16.83 15.97
N LEU A 714 62.60 15.96 16.05
CA LEU A 714 61.19 16.32 16.13
C LEU A 714 60.64 16.44 17.56
N GLY A 715 61.46 16.17 18.58
CA GLY A 715 61.02 16.17 19.99
C GLY A 715 60.05 15.04 20.34
N ILE A 716 60.11 13.91 19.62
CA ILE A 716 59.30 12.71 19.84
C ILE A 716 60.03 11.78 20.80
N GLY A 717 59.38 11.36 21.88
CA GLY A 717 59.90 10.38 22.83
C GLY A 717 59.95 8.97 22.23
N ILE A 718 60.89 8.13 22.67
CA ILE A 718 61.03 6.76 22.17
C ILE A 718 60.82 5.78 23.30
N ILE A 719 60.06 4.74 23.02
CA ILE A 719 59.76 3.64 23.92
C ILE A 719 60.18 2.36 23.21
N ALA A 720 60.87 1.46 23.89
CA ALA A 720 61.30 0.18 23.30
C ALA A 720 60.57 -0.97 23.97
N GLU A 721 59.97 -1.86 23.17
CA GLU A 721 59.22 -3.02 23.69
C GLU A 721 60.13 -4.25 23.90
N GLY A 722 60.00 -4.94 25.05
CA GLY A 722 60.74 -6.18 25.37
C GLY A 722 60.86 -6.49 26.88
N GLN A 723 61.27 -7.71 27.26
CA GLN A 723 61.63 -8.13 28.66
C GLN A 723 63.14 -8.31 28.88
N PRO A 724 63.70 -7.92 30.04
CA PRO A 724 65.15 -7.84 30.19
C PRO A 724 65.67 -9.26 30.31
N SER A 725 66.53 -9.68 29.38
CA SER A 725 67.21 -10.97 29.55
C SER A 725 68.16 -10.88 30.75
N PRO A 726 68.07 -11.79 31.75
CA PRO A 726 68.98 -11.80 32.90
C PRO A 726 70.44 -12.13 32.49
N GLU A 727 70.69 -12.58 31.26
CA GLU A 727 72.02 -12.86 30.72
C GLU A 727 72.68 -11.68 29.99
N GLN A 728 72.06 -10.49 29.97
CA GLN A 728 72.68 -9.29 29.41
C GLN A 728 73.23 -8.38 30.53
N PRO A 729 74.50 -8.58 30.97
CA PRO A 729 75.15 -7.61 31.83
C PRO A 729 75.32 -6.30 31.04
N ARG A 730 74.77 -5.20 31.58
CA ARG A 730 75.04 -3.81 31.18
C ARG A 730 75.15 -3.59 29.66
N ALA A 731 74.04 -3.21 29.01
CA ALA A 731 73.97 -2.49 27.73
C ALA A 731 74.81 -3.01 26.54
N PRO A 732 74.24 -3.20 25.33
CA PRO A 732 75.09 -3.22 24.14
C PRO A 732 75.85 -1.89 24.08
N SER A 733 77.18 -1.96 24.01
CA SER A 733 78.14 -0.85 24.00
C SER A 733 77.97 0.14 22.83
N ALA A 734 76.94 -0.04 21.99
CA ALA A 734 76.48 0.93 21.00
C ALA A 734 75.54 2.01 21.58
N ALA A 735 74.93 1.79 22.76
CA ALA A 735 74.11 2.79 23.46
C ALA A 735 74.94 3.92 24.11
N ALA A 736 76.26 3.73 24.24
CA ALA A 736 77.18 4.73 24.81
C ALA A 736 77.37 5.99 23.93
N ALA A 737 76.76 6.06 22.73
CA ALA A 737 76.85 7.20 21.82
C ALA A 737 75.52 7.95 21.61
N LEU A 738 74.51 7.77 22.48
CA LEU A 738 73.25 8.51 22.40
C LEU A 738 72.97 9.25 23.72
N PRO A 739 73.53 10.47 23.92
CA PRO A 739 73.41 11.24 25.17
C PRO A 739 72.00 11.75 25.52
N SER A 740 70.94 11.26 24.85
CA SER A 740 69.59 11.82 24.97
C SER A 740 68.46 10.88 24.55
N ALA A 741 68.74 9.59 24.28
CA ALA A 741 67.67 8.61 24.12
C ALA A 741 67.18 8.18 25.51
N ARG A 742 66.12 8.81 26.02
CA ARG A 742 65.35 8.26 27.14
C ARG A 742 64.66 7.01 26.61
N GLY A 743 65.24 5.84 26.87
CA GLY A 743 64.62 4.56 26.56
C GLY A 743 63.68 4.17 27.69
N LEU A 744 62.41 3.96 27.37
CA LEU A 744 61.40 3.42 28.28
C LEU A 744 61.29 1.91 28.09
N TYR A 745 61.24 1.17 29.21
CA TYR A 745 61.22 -0.28 29.25
C TYR A 745 59.95 -0.85 29.89
N PHE A 746 59.49 -2.02 29.44
CA PHE A 746 58.31 -2.70 29.98
C PHE A 746 58.65 -3.80 31.01
N SER A 747 57.94 -3.79 32.14
CA SER A 747 57.81 -4.99 32.98
C SER A 747 56.55 -5.77 32.61
N ALA A 748 56.46 -7.04 33.03
CA ALA A 748 55.23 -7.81 32.89
C ALA A 748 54.06 -7.07 33.56
N ALA A 749 52.89 -7.06 32.91
CA ALA A 749 51.71 -6.40 33.46
C ALA A 749 51.36 -7.01 34.83
N VAL A 750 51.01 -6.21 35.83
CA VAL A 750 50.72 -6.65 37.20
C VAL A 750 49.31 -6.22 37.64
N SER A 751 48.83 -6.71 38.80
CA SER A 751 47.57 -6.23 39.36
C SER A 751 47.66 -4.77 39.80
N ALA A 752 46.51 -4.11 39.99
CA ALA A 752 46.46 -2.73 40.48
C ALA A 752 47.22 -2.52 41.81
N GLU A 753 47.10 -3.48 42.73
CA GLU A 753 47.78 -3.46 44.04
C GLU A 753 49.30 -3.55 43.86
N GLN A 754 49.77 -4.51 43.07
CA GLN A 754 51.18 -4.70 42.77
C GLN A 754 51.78 -3.48 42.06
N ALA A 755 51.06 -2.90 41.10
CA ALA A 755 51.45 -1.66 40.45
C ALA A 755 51.57 -0.50 41.44
N GLY A 756 50.62 -0.37 42.38
CA GLY A 756 50.69 0.60 43.47
C GLY A 756 51.93 0.44 44.35
N HIS A 757 52.33 -0.79 44.65
CA HIS A 757 53.58 -1.07 45.37
C HIS A 757 54.83 -0.65 44.57
N LEU A 758 54.89 -0.99 43.27
CA LEU A 758 56.00 -0.59 42.40
C LEU A 758 56.14 0.94 42.32
N LEU A 759 55.00 1.65 42.25
CA LEU A 759 54.97 3.12 42.24
C LEU A 759 55.50 3.71 43.56
N LYS A 760 55.14 3.12 44.71
CA LYS A 760 55.66 3.51 46.04
C LYS A 760 57.17 3.32 46.15
N ASP A 761 57.68 2.15 45.75
CA ASP A 761 59.10 1.83 45.86
C ASP A 761 59.97 2.67 44.91
N SER A 762 59.45 3.02 43.73
CA SER A 762 60.14 3.90 42.79
C SER A 762 60.35 5.33 43.31
N SER A 763 59.47 5.79 44.22
CA SER A 763 59.58 7.11 44.85
C SER A 763 60.70 7.19 45.91
N LEU A 764 61.10 6.05 46.48
CA LEU A 764 62.13 5.94 47.53
C LEU A 764 63.57 5.94 47.00
N LEU A 765 63.76 5.90 45.67
CA LEU A 765 65.07 5.86 45.00
C LEU A 765 65.55 7.24 44.49
N ALA A 766 64.87 8.34 44.85
CA ALA A 766 65.37 9.68 44.52
C ALA A 766 66.72 9.93 45.25
N PRO A 767 67.80 10.32 44.53
CA PRO A 767 68.99 10.79 45.21
C PRO A 767 68.63 12.03 46.02
N LYS A 768 68.99 12.06 47.30
CA LYS A 768 69.04 13.30 48.07
C LYS A 768 70.00 14.23 47.33
N GLU A 769 69.54 15.43 47.00
CA GLU A 769 70.42 16.52 46.59
C GLU A 769 71.44 16.73 47.73
N ASP A 770 72.72 16.55 47.42
CA ASP A 770 73.81 16.85 48.34
C ASP A 770 73.84 18.37 48.61
N GLU A 771 73.63 18.76 49.87
CA GLU A 771 74.15 20.03 50.40
C GLU A 771 75.69 19.92 50.48
N ALA A 772 76.39 20.58 49.55
CA ALA A 772 77.68 21.27 49.77
C ALA A 772 78.13 22.02 48.50
#